data_AF-A0A813HQJ3-F1
#
_entry.id   AF-A0A813HQJ3-F1
#
_cell.length_a   1.000
_cell.length_b   1.000
_cell.length_c   1.000
_cell.angle_alpha   90.00
_cell.angle_beta   90.00
_cell.angle_gamma   90.00
#
_symmetry.space_group_name_H-M   'P 1'
#
loop_
_entity.id
_entity.type
_entity.pdbx_description
1 polymer ?
#
loop_
_entity_poly.entity_id
_entity_poly.type
_entity_poly.pdbx_seq_one_letter_code
_entity_poly.pdbx_strand_id
1 'polypeptide(L)'
;ARRPQQFPSSQPVAKTIEEIEILRRLRWKCPSSLFYGGYTGGKGGKLPEGDGGRWVCDPVGIAKAAEDVSGPGCLIYSIGSDGEFSFEKAIHDQISNKCEIHTFDKNPIEFYLRPEYNPGYPHERVPSFVNYHIGELSRSKNLAQLVKDLGHNGRTIEILKIDCEGCEHDTYKEWLDADVDVRQILGEFHGYTEQFSRFFIEKGYAVFHSGAGSDPEMSYVKLPMRESAMVSPMMLALDARRPQQLPSSQPVAKSVCMLVPVYPDHFAALAARMEMIRRTNTGPVVKSVVVFGDAAEHTDFCNRHPAACSEGTGFHAMNLDQLLGKEAHKAFKSSLGMEQPYSDFAYKGERFGCWAKSSGRVYQTVKKFYGAAFGPEACSTYWVCDAETLPFRKHNLSEHLELNARFPQLVISGWHDEPKCAKVQVDDGTDQSCAVLMSNVTNGMRYPSDTKTSIFTPQRWKQVFLFVDQWWFYERTVTADWLRFLEDATNMPAWAVFAYYMFSDMSVYGMMMHWSAYYAHPGRSKILNIREEIRKVDSDAFEACCACPEGVSDSPPACSTVADLLNVGGCLARIAMAKRLSIAVEGLGIFGIGNYNRFMYVAKEAWALKTQQGHGLHWCYINCFKPDAMQRLLEMPDADIAGINMFETVFHNTKV
;
A
#
# COMPACT_ATOMS: atom_id res chain seq x y z
N ALA A 1 -52.75 20.26 -25.47
CA ALA A 1 -51.62 21.17 -25.17
C ALA A 1 -51.80 21.75 -23.77
N ARG A 2 -51.15 21.18 -22.76
CA ARG A 2 -51.02 21.75 -21.40
C ARG A 2 -49.60 21.47 -20.93
N ARG A 3 -48.86 22.53 -20.58
CA ARG A 3 -47.50 22.49 -20.02
C ARG A 3 -47.56 22.04 -18.55
N PRO A 4 -46.58 21.27 -18.04
CA PRO A 4 -46.51 20.93 -16.64
C PRO A 4 -45.85 22.04 -15.81
N GLN A 5 -46.33 22.19 -14.57
CA GLN A 5 -45.80 23.06 -13.52
C GLN A 5 -44.47 22.52 -12.97
N GLN A 6 -43.50 23.42 -12.77
CA GLN A 6 -42.24 23.15 -12.08
C GLN A 6 -42.42 23.25 -10.55
N PHE A 7 -41.89 22.28 -9.81
CA PHE A 7 -41.67 22.34 -8.36
C PHE A 7 -40.26 22.89 -8.05
N PRO A 8 -40.05 23.57 -6.89
CA PRO A 8 -38.77 24.15 -6.55
C PRO A 8 -37.75 23.09 -6.12
N SER A 9 -36.52 23.23 -6.60
CA SER A 9 -35.38 22.41 -6.22
C SER A 9 -34.93 22.70 -4.80
N SER A 10 -35.10 21.75 -3.88
CA SER A 10 -34.37 21.73 -2.61
C SER A 10 -32.91 21.33 -2.90
N GLN A 11 -31.96 22.14 -2.41
CA GLN A 11 -30.52 21.89 -2.54
C GLN A 11 -30.09 20.60 -1.82
N PRO A 12 -29.13 19.83 -2.37
CA PRO A 12 -28.50 18.74 -1.62
C PRO A 12 -27.43 19.30 -0.67
N VAL A 13 -27.50 18.90 0.60
CA VAL A 13 -26.39 19.02 1.54
C VAL A 13 -25.31 18.05 1.06
N ALA A 14 -24.27 18.58 0.41
CA ALA A 14 -23.11 17.80 -0.01
C ALA A 14 -22.30 17.39 1.24
N LYS A 15 -22.56 16.20 1.76
CA LYS A 15 -21.55 15.48 2.57
C LYS A 15 -20.46 14.98 1.62
N THR A 16 -19.20 15.25 1.95
CA THR A 16 -18.05 14.96 1.11
C THR A 16 -17.72 13.46 1.11
N ILE A 17 -17.20 12.96 -0.02
CA ILE A 17 -16.67 11.60 -0.21
C ILE A 17 -15.68 11.19 0.89
N GLU A 18 -15.00 12.19 1.49
CA GLU A 18 -14.05 12.08 2.59
C GLU A 18 -14.68 11.55 3.91
N GLU A 19 -15.93 11.92 4.23
CA GLU A 19 -16.64 11.38 5.41
C GLU A 19 -17.07 9.91 5.20
N ILE A 20 -17.41 9.53 3.97
CA ILE A 20 -17.78 8.16 3.58
C ILE A 20 -16.56 7.23 3.63
N GLU A 21 -15.37 7.74 3.32
CA GLU A 21 -14.12 6.97 3.43
C GLU A 21 -13.60 6.83 4.86
N ILE A 22 -13.89 7.78 5.74
CA ILE A 22 -13.66 7.61 7.19
C ILE A 22 -14.55 6.49 7.76
N LEU A 23 -15.79 6.36 7.27
CA LEU A 23 -16.68 5.26 7.64
C LEU A 23 -16.22 3.90 7.07
N ARG A 24 -15.58 3.86 5.89
CA ARG A 24 -14.88 2.66 5.37
C ARG A 24 -13.65 2.25 6.22
N ARG A 25 -12.99 3.21 6.88
CA ARG A 25 -11.78 3.00 7.72
C ARG A 25 -12.09 2.40 9.08
N LEU A 26 -13.30 2.61 9.62
CA LEU A 26 -13.78 1.91 10.81
C LEU A 26 -14.24 0.50 10.42
N ARG A 27 -13.30 -0.40 10.10
CA ARG A 27 -13.60 -1.84 10.14
C ARG A 27 -13.81 -2.25 11.58
N TRP A 28 -14.99 -1.95 12.11
CA TRP A 28 -15.55 -2.71 13.20
C TRP A 28 -15.51 -4.17 12.77
N LYS A 29 -14.60 -4.94 13.37
CA LYS A 29 -14.60 -6.38 13.17
C LYS A 29 -15.75 -6.90 14.02
N CYS A 30 -16.62 -7.63 13.34
CA CYS A 30 -17.57 -8.48 14.01
C CYS A 30 -16.84 -9.27 15.13
N PRO A 31 -17.23 -9.15 16.41
CA PRO A 31 -16.52 -9.82 17.50
C PRO A 31 -16.43 -11.33 17.29
N SER A 32 -17.45 -11.91 16.67
CA SER A 32 -17.48 -13.28 16.17
C SER A 32 -18.50 -13.39 15.03
N SER A 33 -18.09 -13.94 13.89
CA SER A 33 -19.00 -14.27 12.79
C SER A 33 -19.01 -15.78 12.57
N LEU A 34 -20.20 -16.37 12.52
CA LEU A 34 -20.39 -17.81 12.29
C LEU A 34 -21.41 -18.01 11.16
N PHE A 35 -21.26 -19.10 10.41
CA PHE A 35 -22.18 -19.48 9.34
C PHE A 35 -23.32 -20.33 9.93
N TYR A 36 -24.57 -19.97 9.63
CA TYR A 36 -25.77 -20.67 10.09
C TYR A 36 -26.62 -21.12 8.91
N GLY A 37 -27.12 -22.35 8.97
CA GLY A 37 -27.92 -22.95 7.90
C GLY A 37 -27.08 -23.49 6.74
N GLY A 38 -27.74 -23.68 5.60
CA GLY A 38 -27.19 -24.29 4.40
C GLY A 38 -27.15 -25.82 4.50
N TYR A 39 -27.59 -26.50 3.45
CA TYR A 39 -27.51 -27.97 3.41
C TYR A 39 -26.08 -28.44 3.13
N THR A 40 -25.41 -28.96 4.15
CA THR A 40 -24.17 -29.70 3.98
C THR A 40 -24.46 -31.18 3.72
N GLY A 41 -24.26 -31.68 2.50
CA GLY A 41 -24.22 -33.13 2.22
C GLY A 41 -25.42 -33.75 1.50
N GLY A 42 -26.12 -33.02 0.63
CA GLY A 42 -27.20 -33.59 -0.19
C GLY A 42 -26.71 -34.74 -1.10
N LYS A 43 -27.29 -35.95 -0.94
CA LYS A 43 -27.14 -37.10 -1.87
C LYS A 43 -27.85 -36.88 -3.23
N GLY A 44 -27.82 -35.65 -3.74
CA GLY A 44 -28.56 -35.19 -4.90
C GLY A 44 -27.85 -34.07 -5.68
N GLY A 45 -26.52 -33.98 -5.63
CA GLY A 45 -25.66 -33.45 -6.70
C GLY A 45 -26.00 -32.13 -7.43
N LYS A 46 -26.77 -31.19 -6.87
CA LYS A 46 -27.09 -29.93 -7.58
C LYS A 46 -27.19 -28.64 -6.77
N LEU A 47 -27.05 -28.66 -5.45
CA LEU A 47 -26.83 -27.40 -4.73
C LEU A 47 -25.33 -27.17 -4.60
N PRO A 48 -24.80 -25.99 -5.03
CA PRO A 48 -23.52 -25.53 -4.54
C PRO A 48 -23.53 -25.63 -3.01
N GLU A 49 -22.44 -26.11 -2.41
CA GLU A 49 -22.32 -26.04 -0.95
C GLU A 49 -22.59 -24.59 -0.50
N GLY A 50 -23.64 -24.35 0.29
CA GLY A 50 -23.90 -23.05 0.92
C GLY A 50 -25.24 -22.39 0.61
N ASP A 51 -26.00 -22.85 -0.39
CA ASP A 51 -27.28 -22.23 -0.73
C ASP A 51 -28.27 -22.26 0.47
N GLY A 52 -28.88 -21.11 0.76
CA GLY A 52 -29.75 -20.85 1.92
C GLY A 52 -29.06 -20.45 3.23
N GLY A 53 -27.79 -20.82 3.45
CA GLY A 53 -27.03 -20.48 4.66
C GLY A 53 -26.48 -19.05 4.64
N ARG A 54 -26.26 -18.43 5.81
CA ARG A 54 -25.74 -17.05 5.90
C ARG A 54 -24.77 -16.85 7.07
N TRP A 55 -23.81 -15.95 6.89
CA TRP A 55 -22.90 -15.51 7.96
C TRP A 55 -23.60 -14.52 8.89
N VAL A 56 -23.65 -14.83 10.18
CA VAL A 56 -24.26 -13.99 11.21
C VAL A 56 -23.18 -13.38 12.09
N CYS A 57 -23.27 -12.07 12.35
CA CYS A 57 -22.37 -11.38 13.25
C CYS A 57 -22.91 -11.34 14.69
N ASP A 58 -22.02 -11.49 15.68
CA ASP A 58 -22.33 -11.43 17.11
C ASP A 58 -23.52 -12.31 17.55
N PRO A 59 -23.51 -13.62 17.22
CA PRO A 59 -24.59 -14.53 17.61
C PRO A 59 -24.79 -14.58 19.14
N VAL A 60 -23.73 -14.37 19.93
CA VAL A 60 -23.82 -14.29 21.39
C VAL A 60 -24.63 -13.08 21.85
N GLY A 61 -24.45 -11.92 21.22
CA GLY A 61 -25.26 -10.74 21.50
C GLY A 61 -26.74 -10.92 21.14
N ILE A 62 -27.02 -11.57 20.02
CA ILE A 62 -28.40 -11.90 19.60
C ILE A 62 -29.06 -12.85 20.62
N ALA A 63 -28.33 -13.91 21.03
CA ALA A 63 -28.82 -14.84 22.04
C ALA A 63 -29.16 -14.13 23.37
N LYS A 64 -28.32 -13.16 23.79
CA LYS A 64 -28.59 -12.33 24.98
C LYS A 64 -29.83 -11.45 24.81
N ALA A 65 -30.02 -10.84 23.65
CA ALA A 65 -31.22 -10.05 23.36
C ALA A 65 -32.50 -10.90 23.39
N ALA A 66 -32.41 -12.16 22.98
CA ALA A 66 -33.52 -13.12 23.07
C ALA A 66 -33.86 -13.53 24.52
N GLU A 67 -32.89 -13.46 25.43
CA GLU A 67 -33.04 -13.82 26.85
C GLU A 67 -33.56 -12.66 27.71
N ASP A 68 -33.52 -11.42 27.22
CA ASP A 68 -34.00 -10.25 27.96
C ASP A 68 -35.53 -10.22 28.03
N VAL A 69 -36.06 -10.73 29.15
CA VAL A 69 -37.50 -10.78 29.46
C VAL A 69 -38.13 -9.38 29.57
N SER A 70 -37.31 -8.34 29.80
CA SER A 70 -37.78 -6.95 29.88
C SER A 70 -37.71 -6.21 28.54
N GLY A 71 -37.03 -6.77 27.54
CA GLY A 71 -36.89 -6.23 26.21
C GLY A 71 -37.91 -6.79 25.21
N PRO A 72 -37.92 -6.27 23.97
CA PRO A 72 -38.80 -6.73 22.90
C PRO A 72 -38.43 -8.13 22.33
N GLY A 73 -37.43 -8.82 22.89
CA GLY A 73 -36.90 -10.09 22.40
C GLY A 73 -36.15 -9.99 21.06
N CYS A 74 -35.60 -11.12 20.61
CA CYS A 74 -34.92 -11.24 19.32
C CYS A 74 -35.95 -11.38 18.18
N LEU A 75 -35.84 -10.55 17.14
CA LEU A 75 -36.72 -10.56 15.97
C LEU A 75 -35.94 -10.84 14.68
N ILE A 76 -36.35 -11.86 13.93
CA ILE A 76 -35.69 -12.33 12.72
C ILE A 76 -36.67 -12.30 11.55
N TYR A 77 -36.33 -11.58 10.49
CA TYR A 77 -37.05 -11.59 9.23
C TYR A 77 -36.21 -12.29 8.16
N SER A 78 -36.80 -13.27 7.48
CA SER A 78 -36.20 -14.00 6.37
C SER A 78 -37.10 -13.90 5.15
N ILE A 79 -36.59 -13.34 4.07
CA ILE A 79 -37.37 -13.03 2.86
C ILE A 79 -36.80 -13.83 1.70
N GLY A 80 -37.69 -14.59 1.04
CA GLY A 80 -37.35 -15.54 -0.02
C GLY A 80 -36.63 -16.76 0.56
N SER A 81 -37.44 -17.72 1.00
CA SER A 81 -36.96 -18.96 1.59
C SER A 81 -36.90 -20.11 0.59
N ASP A 82 -37.70 -20.03 -0.48
CA ASP A 82 -37.88 -21.13 -1.46
C ASP A 82 -38.31 -22.47 -0.81
N GLY A 83 -38.97 -22.40 0.35
CA GLY A 83 -39.34 -23.58 1.16
C GLY A 83 -38.16 -24.27 1.86
N GLU A 84 -37.00 -23.62 1.89
CA GLU A 84 -35.80 -23.96 2.66
C GLU A 84 -35.88 -23.28 4.03
N PHE A 85 -35.66 -24.04 5.13
CA PHE A 85 -35.74 -23.51 6.50
C PHE A 85 -34.50 -23.81 7.35
N SER A 86 -33.39 -24.22 6.76
CA SER A 86 -32.16 -24.60 7.46
C SER A 86 -31.53 -23.42 8.19
N PHE A 87 -31.60 -22.22 7.61
CA PHE A 87 -31.16 -20.99 8.26
C PHE A 87 -31.98 -20.72 9.52
N GLU A 88 -33.32 -20.67 9.40
CA GLU A 88 -34.24 -20.39 10.49
C GLU A 88 -34.10 -21.42 11.62
N LYS A 89 -33.95 -22.69 11.27
CA LYS A 89 -33.64 -23.77 12.21
C LYS A 89 -32.31 -23.56 12.90
N ALA A 90 -31.25 -23.21 12.18
CA ALA A 90 -29.95 -22.97 12.78
C ALA A 90 -29.98 -21.77 13.73
N ILE A 91 -30.70 -20.69 13.42
CA ILE A 91 -30.91 -19.57 14.34
C ILE A 91 -31.67 -20.04 15.59
N HIS A 92 -32.79 -20.74 15.41
CA HIS A 92 -33.61 -21.23 16.52
C HIS A 92 -32.85 -22.21 17.44
N ASP A 93 -32.12 -23.17 16.86
CA ASP A 93 -31.48 -24.25 17.61
C ASP A 93 -30.14 -23.84 18.22
N GLN A 94 -29.39 -22.96 17.55
CA GLN A 94 -28.00 -22.64 17.92
C GLN A 94 -27.80 -21.23 18.47
N ILE A 95 -28.68 -20.27 18.16
CA ILE A 95 -28.63 -18.92 18.73
C ILE A 95 -29.62 -18.80 19.89
N SER A 96 -30.92 -18.94 19.62
CA SER A 96 -31.93 -18.98 20.67
C SER A 96 -33.29 -19.44 20.15
N ASN A 97 -33.92 -20.37 20.88
CA ASN A 97 -35.28 -20.83 20.62
C ASN A 97 -36.37 -19.83 21.07
N LYS A 98 -35.95 -18.66 21.59
CA LYS A 98 -36.84 -17.55 21.98
C LYS A 98 -36.91 -16.45 20.93
N CYS A 99 -36.11 -16.53 19.87
CA CYS A 99 -36.23 -15.60 18.75
C CYS A 99 -37.59 -15.77 18.07
N GLU A 100 -38.24 -14.66 17.77
CA GLU A 100 -39.44 -14.62 16.94
C GLU A 100 -39.03 -14.57 15.47
N ILE A 101 -39.35 -15.62 14.72
CA ILE A 101 -38.89 -15.80 13.34
C ILE A 101 -40.07 -15.67 12.38
N HIS A 102 -39.94 -14.75 11.42
CA HIS A 102 -40.91 -14.55 10.34
C HIS A 102 -40.24 -14.85 9.00
N THR A 103 -40.88 -15.71 8.22
CA THR A 103 -40.46 -16.01 6.86
C THR A 103 -41.49 -15.47 5.88
N PHE A 104 -41.04 -14.73 4.87
CA PHE A 104 -41.87 -14.11 3.83
C PHE A 104 -41.48 -14.64 2.47
N ASP A 105 -42.45 -15.07 1.68
CA ASP A 105 -42.18 -15.73 0.41
C ASP A 105 -43.36 -15.54 -0.57
N LYS A 106 -43.11 -15.39 -1.88
CA LYS A 106 -44.18 -15.12 -2.86
C LYS A 106 -45.17 -16.27 -3.01
N ASN A 107 -44.73 -17.50 -2.74
CA ASN A 107 -45.58 -18.67 -2.94
C ASN A 107 -46.09 -19.22 -1.60
N PRO A 108 -47.27 -19.87 -1.58
CA PRO A 108 -47.69 -20.67 -0.43
C PRO A 108 -46.76 -21.89 -0.25
N ILE A 109 -46.59 -22.39 0.98
CA ILE A 109 -45.71 -23.54 1.24
C ILE A 109 -46.09 -24.80 0.43
N GLU A 110 -47.38 -24.99 0.13
CA GLU A 110 -47.87 -26.10 -0.68
C GLU A 110 -47.37 -26.05 -2.13
N PHE A 111 -46.88 -24.91 -2.59
CA PHE A 111 -46.20 -24.81 -3.89
C PHE A 111 -44.83 -25.49 -3.84
N TYR A 112 -44.04 -25.21 -2.79
CA TYR A 112 -42.70 -25.75 -2.58
C TYR A 112 -42.70 -27.26 -2.29
N LEU A 113 -43.73 -27.76 -1.63
CA LEU A 113 -43.85 -29.18 -1.29
C LEU A 113 -44.27 -30.09 -2.47
N ARG A 114 -44.45 -29.52 -3.67
CA ARG A 114 -44.83 -30.30 -4.86
C ARG A 114 -43.61 -31.11 -5.34
N PRO A 115 -43.76 -32.42 -5.65
CA PRO A 115 -42.66 -33.23 -6.15
C PRO A 115 -42.01 -32.70 -7.44
N GLU A 116 -42.77 -31.92 -8.22
CA GLU A 116 -42.31 -31.30 -9.46
C GLU A 116 -41.50 -30.02 -9.24
N TYR A 117 -41.64 -29.39 -8.07
CA TYR A 117 -40.90 -28.19 -7.71
C TYR A 117 -39.49 -28.58 -7.25
N ASN A 118 -38.48 -28.05 -7.96
CA ASN A 118 -37.04 -28.28 -7.77
C ASN A 118 -36.65 -29.72 -7.33
N PRO A 119 -36.77 -30.73 -8.21
CA PRO A 119 -36.57 -32.13 -7.83
C PRO A 119 -35.14 -32.38 -7.32
N GLY A 120 -35.05 -32.79 -6.05
CA GLY A 120 -33.78 -33.01 -5.34
C GLY A 120 -33.45 -31.92 -4.32
N TYR A 121 -34.22 -30.83 -4.29
CA TYR A 121 -34.16 -29.82 -3.24
C TYR A 121 -34.94 -30.31 -2.02
N PRO A 122 -34.37 -30.23 -0.81
CA PRO A 122 -35.01 -30.64 0.43
C PRO A 122 -36.08 -29.63 0.86
N HIS A 123 -37.23 -29.62 0.19
CA HIS A 123 -38.36 -28.81 0.64
C HIS A 123 -38.96 -29.39 1.91
N GLU A 124 -39.18 -28.52 2.89
CA GLU A 124 -39.67 -28.93 4.20
C GLU A 124 -41.00 -28.26 4.56
N ARG A 125 -41.77 -28.89 5.45
CA ARG A 125 -42.93 -28.22 6.05
C ARG A 125 -42.44 -27.07 6.93
N VAL A 126 -43.20 -25.98 6.98
CA VAL A 126 -42.90 -24.84 7.86
C VAL A 126 -42.69 -25.35 9.30
N PRO A 127 -41.53 -25.09 9.92
CA PRO A 127 -41.30 -25.42 11.31
C PRO A 127 -42.31 -24.70 12.21
N SER A 128 -42.74 -25.33 13.30
CA SER A 128 -43.79 -24.76 14.17
C SER A 128 -43.40 -23.45 14.87
N PHE A 129 -42.11 -23.11 14.91
CA PHE A 129 -41.58 -21.86 15.47
C PHE A 129 -41.44 -20.75 14.41
N VAL A 130 -41.69 -21.04 13.13
CA VAL A 130 -41.64 -20.06 12.04
C VAL A 130 -43.04 -19.54 11.76
N ASN A 131 -43.20 -18.22 11.82
CA ASN A 131 -44.40 -17.53 11.33
C ASN A 131 -44.26 -17.30 9.82
N TYR A 132 -44.88 -18.15 9.00
CA TYR A 132 -44.80 -18.05 7.54
C TYR A 132 -45.87 -17.13 6.95
N HIS A 133 -45.45 -16.24 6.05
CA HIS A 133 -46.31 -15.25 5.41
C HIS A 133 -46.21 -15.36 3.90
N ILE A 134 -47.36 -15.38 3.24
CA ILE A 134 -47.43 -15.33 1.77
C ILE A 134 -47.35 -13.87 1.32
N GLY A 135 -46.35 -13.57 0.51
CA GLY A 135 -46.05 -12.25 -0.05
C GLY A 135 -44.58 -11.90 0.12
N GLU A 136 -43.98 -11.37 -0.94
CA GLU A 136 -42.62 -10.84 -0.93
C GLU A 136 -42.60 -9.31 -0.77
N LEU A 137 -41.43 -8.78 -0.47
CA LEU A 137 -41.20 -7.34 -0.56
C LEU A 137 -41.40 -6.86 -1.99
N SER A 138 -42.14 -5.77 -2.12
CA SER A 138 -42.39 -5.12 -3.40
C SER A 138 -42.66 -3.63 -3.17
N ARG A 139 -42.71 -2.85 -4.25
CA ARG A 139 -43.06 -1.42 -4.17
C ARG A 139 -44.44 -1.15 -3.56
N SER A 140 -45.36 -2.13 -3.56
CA SER A 140 -46.68 -2.00 -2.95
C SER A 140 -46.74 -2.48 -1.50
N LYS A 141 -45.77 -3.29 -1.05
CA LYS A 141 -45.67 -3.78 0.32
C LYS A 141 -44.19 -3.83 0.74
N ASN A 142 -43.72 -2.74 1.30
CA ASN A 142 -42.34 -2.60 1.76
C ASN A 142 -42.16 -3.03 3.22
N LEU A 143 -40.91 -3.01 3.69
CA LEU A 143 -40.55 -3.46 5.04
C LEU A 143 -41.28 -2.66 6.13
N ALA A 144 -41.47 -1.35 5.94
CA ALA A 144 -42.22 -0.49 6.86
C ALA A 144 -43.66 -0.99 7.07
N GLN A 145 -44.32 -1.36 5.97
CA GLN A 145 -45.68 -1.86 6.02
C GLN A 145 -45.75 -3.23 6.69
N LEU A 146 -44.79 -4.13 6.43
CA LEU A 146 -44.74 -5.45 7.10
C LEU A 146 -44.59 -5.31 8.61
N VAL A 147 -43.66 -4.47 9.06
CA VAL A 147 -43.44 -4.19 10.47
C VAL A 147 -44.72 -3.67 11.11
N LYS A 148 -45.39 -2.73 10.44
CA LYS A 148 -46.64 -2.15 10.93
C LYS A 148 -47.76 -3.18 11.00
N ASP A 149 -47.94 -3.98 9.93
CA ASP A 149 -48.99 -5.01 9.84
C ASP A 149 -48.83 -6.08 10.92
N LEU A 150 -47.59 -6.41 11.27
CA LEU A 150 -47.25 -7.38 12.32
C LEU A 150 -47.17 -6.76 13.73
N GLY A 151 -47.30 -5.44 13.85
CA GLY A 151 -47.24 -4.74 15.14
C GLY A 151 -45.83 -4.63 15.74
N HIS A 152 -44.79 -4.65 14.91
CA HIS A 152 -43.38 -4.64 15.33
C HIS A 152 -42.75 -3.22 15.35
N ASN A 153 -43.55 -2.15 15.29
CA ASN A 153 -43.04 -0.77 15.30
C ASN A 153 -42.16 -0.51 16.54
N GLY A 154 -41.02 0.13 16.33
CA GLY A 154 -40.07 0.44 17.41
C GLY A 154 -39.29 -0.77 17.95
N ARG A 155 -39.43 -1.97 17.35
CA ARG A 155 -38.55 -3.11 17.63
C ARG A 155 -37.31 -3.06 16.74
N THR A 156 -36.23 -3.67 17.22
CA THR A 156 -35.03 -3.93 16.43
C THR A 156 -35.18 -5.28 15.72
N ILE A 157 -35.03 -5.29 14.40
CA ILE A 157 -34.85 -6.51 13.61
C ILE A 157 -33.38 -6.91 13.76
N GLU A 158 -33.10 -7.95 14.54
CA GLU A 158 -31.74 -8.41 14.81
C GLU A 158 -31.07 -8.93 13.54
N ILE A 159 -31.83 -9.65 12.71
CA ILE A 159 -31.39 -10.16 11.41
C ILE A 159 -32.48 -9.96 10.36
N LEU A 160 -32.13 -9.30 9.27
CA LEU A 160 -32.88 -9.29 8.01
C LEU A 160 -32.12 -10.14 6.97
N LYS A 161 -32.55 -11.39 6.76
CA LYS A 161 -32.10 -12.21 5.63
C LYS A 161 -32.96 -11.89 4.41
N ILE A 162 -32.34 -11.67 3.25
CA ILE A 162 -33.07 -11.37 2.02
C ILE A 162 -32.44 -11.99 0.79
N ASP A 163 -33.27 -12.68 0.03
CA ASP A 163 -32.90 -13.42 -1.16
C ASP A 163 -34.15 -13.65 -2.03
N CYS A 164 -34.50 -12.69 -2.85
CA CYS A 164 -35.83 -12.59 -3.48
C CYS A 164 -35.75 -12.31 -4.99
N GLU A 165 -34.71 -12.82 -5.65
CA GLU A 165 -34.63 -12.92 -7.11
C GLU A 165 -34.86 -11.58 -7.84
N GLY A 166 -34.25 -10.51 -7.33
CA GLY A 166 -34.27 -9.16 -7.92
C GLY A 166 -35.08 -8.13 -7.11
N CYS A 167 -35.92 -8.54 -6.16
CA CYS A 167 -36.66 -7.60 -5.31
C CYS A 167 -35.74 -6.75 -4.41
N GLU A 168 -34.48 -7.16 -4.23
CA GLU A 168 -33.47 -6.44 -3.47
C GLU A 168 -33.25 -5.04 -4.06
N HIS A 169 -33.17 -4.93 -5.38
CA HIS A 169 -32.94 -3.67 -6.10
C HIS A 169 -34.08 -2.69 -5.97
N ASP A 170 -35.30 -3.21 -5.98
CA ASP A 170 -36.49 -2.38 -5.93
C ASP A 170 -36.76 -1.82 -4.54
N THR A 171 -36.26 -2.48 -3.49
CA THR A 171 -36.73 -2.21 -2.11
C THR A 171 -35.63 -1.81 -1.12
N TYR A 172 -34.34 -2.01 -1.43
CA TYR A 172 -33.26 -1.81 -0.43
C TYR A 172 -33.20 -0.42 0.21
N LYS A 173 -33.61 0.62 -0.53
CA LYS A 173 -33.63 1.99 0.00
C LYS A 173 -34.65 2.15 1.11
N GLU A 174 -35.78 1.46 0.98
CA GLU A 174 -36.92 1.56 1.88
C GLU A 174 -36.75 0.71 3.15
N TRP A 175 -35.79 -0.23 3.17
CA TRP A 175 -35.53 -1.08 4.34
C TRP A 175 -35.11 -0.27 5.58
N LEU A 176 -34.52 0.91 5.37
CA LEU A 176 -33.99 1.77 6.43
C LEU A 176 -34.84 3.04 6.65
N ASP A 177 -35.93 3.20 5.92
CA ASP A 177 -36.83 4.36 6.00
C ASP A 177 -38.06 4.09 6.90
N ALA A 178 -38.22 2.84 7.35
CA ALA A 178 -39.23 2.43 8.31
C ALA A 178 -38.89 2.88 9.74
N ASP A 179 -39.89 2.96 10.63
CA ASP A 179 -39.70 3.10 12.08
C ASP A 179 -39.21 1.77 12.69
N VAL A 180 -38.12 1.25 12.11
CA VAL A 180 -37.43 0.02 12.51
C VAL A 180 -35.94 0.21 12.49
N ASP A 181 -35.32 -0.43 13.47
CA ASP A 181 -33.89 -0.53 13.56
C ASP A 181 -33.46 -1.91 13.05
N VAL A 182 -32.80 -1.97 11.88
CA VAL A 182 -32.25 -3.24 11.38
C VAL A 182 -30.80 -3.35 11.83
N ARG A 183 -30.48 -4.30 12.70
CA ARG A 183 -29.11 -4.46 13.20
C ARG A 183 -28.21 -5.10 12.15
N GLN A 184 -28.68 -6.12 11.44
CA GLN A 184 -27.90 -6.84 10.44
C GLN A 184 -28.71 -7.15 9.19
N ILE A 185 -28.07 -7.06 8.03
CA ILE A 185 -28.67 -7.37 6.72
C ILE A 185 -27.80 -8.44 6.06
N LEU A 186 -28.40 -9.59 5.77
CA LEU A 186 -27.73 -10.75 5.15
C LEU A 186 -28.39 -10.98 3.80
N GLY A 187 -27.75 -10.52 2.72
CA GLY A 187 -28.37 -10.54 1.40
C GLY A 187 -27.58 -11.31 0.37
N GLU A 188 -28.28 -12.03 -0.50
CA GLU A 188 -27.76 -12.45 -1.81
C GLU A 188 -28.25 -11.45 -2.85
N PHE A 189 -27.31 -10.69 -3.43
CA PHE A 189 -27.66 -9.54 -4.25
C PHE A 189 -27.58 -9.88 -5.73
N HIS A 190 -28.69 -10.36 -6.28
CA HIS A 190 -28.86 -10.71 -7.68
C HIS A 190 -28.47 -9.57 -8.62
N GLY A 191 -27.42 -9.69 -9.42
CA GLY A 191 -26.94 -8.60 -10.29
C GLY A 191 -26.34 -7.42 -9.53
N TYR A 192 -25.58 -7.71 -8.46
CA TYR A 192 -24.95 -6.73 -7.57
C TYR A 192 -24.30 -5.53 -8.30
N THR A 193 -24.51 -4.34 -7.73
CA THR A 193 -23.81 -3.11 -8.12
C THR A 193 -23.16 -2.46 -6.91
N GLU A 194 -22.04 -1.74 -7.12
CA GLU A 194 -21.37 -0.98 -6.05
C GLU A 194 -22.29 0.02 -5.32
N GLN A 195 -23.43 0.38 -5.92
CA GLN A 195 -24.41 1.30 -5.33
C GLN A 195 -25.06 0.75 -4.06
N PHE A 196 -25.27 -0.58 -3.96
CA PHE A 196 -25.82 -1.21 -2.76
C PHE A 196 -24.91 -1.01 -1.55
N SER A 197 -23.66 -1.44 -1.69
CA SER A 197 -22.68 -1.32 -0.60
C SER A 197 -22.49 0.14 -0.21
N ARG A 198 -22.46 1.06 -1.17
CA ARG A 198 -22.36 2.49 -0.89
C ARG A 198 -23.54 2.99 -0.04
N PHE A 199 -24.77 2.64 -0.41
CA PHE A 199 -25.96 3.05 0.33
C PHE A 199 -25.92 2.60 1.79
N PHE A 200 -25.61 1.32 2.06
CA PHE A 200 -25.57 0.82 3.43
C PHE A 200 -24.43 1.46 4.25
N ILE A 201 -23.26 1.68 3.63
CA ILE A 201 -22.15 2.40 4.28
C ILE A 201 -22.56 3.83 4.66
N GLU A 202 -23.21 4.55 3.76
CA GLU A 202 -23.73 5.91 4.02
C GLU A 202 -24.76 5.95 5.17
N LYS A 203 -25.46 4.83 5.39
CA LYS A 203 -26.44 4.65 6.48
C LYS A 203 -25.84 4.09 7.76
N GLY A 204 -24.52 3.97 7.84
CA GLY A 204 -23.80 3.56 9.06
C GLY A 204 -23.62 2.05 9.23
N TYR A 205 -23.70 1.28 8.15
CA TYR A 205 -23.41 -0.16 8.17
C TYR A 205 -21.96 -0.43 7.72
N ALA A 206 -21.38 -1.49 8.29
CA ALA A 206 -20.11 -2.05 7.84
C ALA A 206 -20.33 -3.41 7.17
N VAL A 207 -19.54 -3.71 6.14
CA VAL A 207 -19.49 -5.05 5.53
C VAL A 207 -18.65 -5.96 6.43
N PHE A 208 -19.19 -7.09 6.86
CA PHE A 208 -18.45 -8.09 7.64
C PHE A 208 -18.26 -9.43 6.92
N HIS A 209 -19.04 -9.70 5.87
CA HIS A 209 -18.85 -10.85 4.99
C HIS A 209 -19.13 -10.47 3.52
N SER A 210 -18.38 -11.07 2.60
CA SER A 210 -18.54 -10.95 1.15
C SER A 210 -18.12 -12.27 0.50
N GLY A 211 -19.08 -12.94 -0.12
CA GLY A 211 -18.89 -14.11 -0.97
C GLY A 211 -18.47 -13.73 -2.38
N ALA A 212 -17.87 -14.67 -3.11
CA ALA A 212 -17.52 -14.50 -4.51
C ALA A 212 -18.64 -15.07 -5.41
N GLY A 213 -18.96 -14.40 -6.52
CA GLY A 213 -20.00 -14.84 -7.46
C GLY A 213 -20.53 -13.71 -8.32
N SER A 214 -21.37 -14.04 -9.31
CA SER A 214 -22.19 -13.04 -10.04
C SER A 214 -23.23 -12.38 -9.13
N ASP A 215 -23.68 -13.15 -8.14
CA ASP A 215 -24.70 -12.79 -7.17
C ASP A 215 -24.06 -12.96 -5.78
N PRO A 216 -23.23 -11.99 -5.36
CA PRO A 216 -22.42 -12.14 -4.17
C PRO A 216 -23.31 -12.13 -2.91
N GLU A 217 -23.04 -13.08 -2.02
CA GLU A 217 -23.51 -13.01 -0.63
C GLU A 217 -22.82 -11.86 0.09
N MET A 218 -23.57 -10.87 0.55
CA MET A 218 -23.04 -9.73 1.28
C MET A 218 -23.73 -9.61 2.62
N SER A 219 -22.95 -9.44 3.69
CA SER A 219 -23.50 -9.25 5.03
C SER A 219 -23.03 -7.94 5.64
N TYR A 220 -24.01 -7.18 6.12
CA TYR A 220 -23.85 -5.84 6.68
C TYR A 220 -24.29 -5.83 8.14
N VAL A 221 -23.61 -5.05 8.96
CA VAL A 221 -23.92 -4.84 10.38
C VAL A 221 -23.94 -3.36 10.69
N LYS A 222 -24.99 -2.89 11.36
CA LYS A 222 -25.13 -1.50 11.78
C LYS A 222 -24.10 -1.22 12.87
N LEU A 223 -23.27 -0.21 12.65
CA LEU A 223 -22.33 0.22 13.68
C LEU A 223 -23.11 0.89 14.81
N PRO A 224 -22.79 0.61 16.09
CA PRO A 224 -23.36 1.39 17.18
C PRO A 224 -23.00 2.84 16.91
N MET A 225 -24.00 3.71 16.75
CA MET A 225 -23.78 5.14 16.71
C MET A 225 -23.09 5.48 18.04
N ARG A 226 -21.78 5.73 18.01
CA ARG A 226 -21.11 6.33 19.16
C ARG A 226 -21.75 7.70 19.32
N GLU A 227 -22.70 7.81 20.23
CA GLU A 227 -23.06 9.10 20.82
C GLU A 227 -21.73 9.77 21.17
N SER A 228 -21.58 11.00 20.73
CA SER A 228 -20.36 11.78 20.89
C SER A 228 -20.15 12.09 22.38
N ALA A 229 -19.57 11.16 23.16
CA ALA A 229 -19.17 11.41 24.55
C ALA A 229 -18.14 10.38 25.09
N MET A 230 -17.05 10.94 25.63
CA MET A 230 -16.12 10.38 26.63
C MET A 230 -15.14 9.27 26.19
N VAL A 231 -14.05 9.73 25.56
CA VAL A 231 -12.79 8.99 25.45
C VAL A 231 -12.04 9.04 26.80
N SER A 232 -11.56 7.89 27.25
CA SER A 232 -10.83 7.65 28.51
C SER A 232 -9.54 8.50 28.65
N PRO A 233 -9.14 8.93 29.87
CA PRO A 233 -7.96 9.78 30.10
C PRO A 233 -6.60 9.21 29.64
N MET A 234 -6.54 7.91 29.34
CA MET A 234 -5.29 7.25 28.93
C MET A 234 -4.91 7.52 27.46
N MET A 235 -5.86 7.91 26.61
CA MET A 235 -5.59 8.29 25.21
C MET A 235 -5.05 9.73 25.07
N LEU A 236 -5.27 10.60 26.06
CA LEU A 236 -4.79 11.99 26.04
C LEU A 236 -3.26 12.12 26.19
N ALA A 237 -2.57 11.10 26.71
CA ALA A 237 -1.11 11.10 26.80
C ALA A 237 -0.41 10.83 25.44
N LEU A 238 -1.12 10.24 24.47
CA LEU A 238 -0.63 10.04 23.10
C LEU A 238 -1.14 11.13 22.13
N ASP A 239 -2.28 11.75 22.42
CA ASP A 239 -2.85 12.83 21.59
C ASP A 239 -2.22 14.23 21.84
N ALA A 240 -1.42 14.38 22.91
CA ALA A 240 -0.62 15.59 23.16
C ALA A 240 0.51 15.83 22.14
N ARG A 241 0.67 14.95 21.13
CA ARG A 241 1.59 15.12 19.99
C ARG A 241 0.87 15.23 18.64
N ARG A 242 -0.43 15.56 18.59
CA ARG A 242 -1.01 16.13 17.37
C ARG A 242 -0.34 17.48 17.09
N PRO A 243 0.31 17.68 15.93
CA PRO A 243 0.42 19.04 15.41
C PRO A 243 -1.01 19.54 15.28
N GLN A 244 -1.30 20.69 15.89
CA GLN A 244 -2.55 21.40 15.64
C GLN A 244 -2.75 21.46 14.12
N GLN A 245 -3.98 21.21 13.67
CA GLN A 245 -4.36 21.45 12.28
C GLN A 245 -3.93 22.88 11.94
N LEU A 246 -2.84 22.98 11.17
CA LEU A 246 -2.21 24.26 10.88
C LEU A 246 -3.24 25.13 10.16
N PRO A 247 -3.41 26.40 10.56
CA PRO A 247 -4.18 27.34 9.76
C PRO A 247 -3.58 27.35 8.36
N SER A 248 -4.42 27.58 7.34
CA SER A 248 -4.06 27.58 5.91
C SER A 248 -3.10 28.71 5.54
N SER A 249 -1.93 28.78 6.17
CA SER A 249 -0.85 29.67 5.82
C SER A 249 -0.24 29.20 4.50
N GLN A 250 0.14 30.18 3.69
CA GLN A 250 0.69 30.08 2.34
C GLN A 250 1.55 28.84 2.11
N PRO A 251 1.52 28.26 0.88
CA PRO A 251 2.32 27.08 0.55
C PRO A 251 3.79 27.36 0.85
N VAL A 252 4.26 26.83 1.99
CA VAL A 252 5.67 26.79 2.31
C VAL A 252 6.32 26.04 1.16
N ALA A 253 7.29 26.66 0.50
CA ALA A 253 8.02 26.03 -0.59
C ALA A 253 8.48 24.65 -0.10
N LYS A 254 7.97 23.59 -0.75
CA LYS A 254 8.26 22.20 -0.40
C LYS A 254 9.78 22.02 -0.46
N SER A 255 10.43 21.90 0.70
CA SER A 255 11.88 21.71 0.74
C SER A 255 12.20 20.23 0.76
N VAL A 256 13.16 19.85 -0.08
CA VAL A 256 13.66 18.48 -0.18
C VAL A 256 14.88 18.36 0.69
N CYS A 257 14.87 17.38 1.58
CA CYS A 257 15.99 17.06 2.44
C CYS A 257 16.58 15.71 2.06
N MET A 258 17.80 15.46 2.50
CA MET A 258 18.39 14.13 2.46
C MET A 258 18.11 13.44 3.77
N LEU A 259 17.89 12.13 3.73
CA LEU A 259 17.79 11.32 4.94
C LEU A 259 18.75 10.15 4.86
N VAL A 260 19.54 9.99 5.92
CA VAL A 260 20.63 9.02 5.98
C VAL A 260 20.55 8.24 7.28
N PRO A 261 20.13 6.96 7.27
CA PRO A 261 20.29 6.10 8.43
C PRO A 261 21.79 5.77 8.60
N VAL A 262 22.29 5.81 9.84
CA VAL A 262 23.71 5.53 10.12
C VAL A 262 23.85 4.64 11.34
N TYR A 263 24.93 3.85 11.39
CA TYR A 263 25.39 3.12 12.57
C TYR A 263 26.92 3.26 12.69
N PRO A 264 27.56 2.86 13.80
CA PRO A 264 28.97 3.16 14.05
C PRO A 264 29.93 2.82 12.91
N ASP A 265 29.77 1.67 12.24
CA ASP A 265 30.66 1.29 11.13
C ASP A 265 30.52 2.18 9.90
N HIS A 266 29.40 2.89 9.77
CA HIS A 266 29.12 3.82 8.69
C HIS A 266 29.63 5.24 8.97
N PHE A 267 30.21 5.52 10.14
CA PHE A 267 30.62 6.87 10.52
C PHE A 267 31.67 7.46 9.56
N ALA A 268 32.64 6.65 9.13
CA ALA A 268 33.64 7.11 8.15
C ALA A 268 33.00 7.40 6.79
N ALA A 269 32.06 6.58 6.34
CA ALA A 269 31.34 6.78 5.07
C ALA A 269 30.46 8.04 5.12
N LEU A 270 29.71 8.23 6.22
CA LEU A 270 28.91 9.43 6.44
C LEU A 270 29.78 10.69 6.51
N ALA A 271 30.92 10.64 7.21
CA ALA A 271 31.85 11.78 7.27
C ALA A 271 32.40 12.12 5.88
N ALA A 272 32.85 11.11 5.12
CA ALA A 272 33.29 11.27 3.74
C ALA A 272 32.18 11.88 2.87
N ARG A 273 30.94 11.42 3.04
CA ARG A 273 29.78 11.97 2.34
C ARG A 273 29.56 13.44 2.62
N MET A 274 29.51 13.82 3.89
CA MET A 274 29.27 15.22 4.28
C MET A 274 30.37 16.13 3.74
N GLU A 275 31.62 15.67 3.78
CA GLU A 275 32.75 16.42 3.24
C GLU A 275 32.71 16.51 1.70
N MET A 276 32.35 15.43 1.02
CA MET A 276 32.21 15.42 -0.45
C MET A 276 31.06 16.32 -0.92
N ILE A 277 29.91 16.31 -0.23
CA ILE A 277 28.82 17.26 -0.49
C ILE A 277 29.33 18.68 -0.31
N ARG A 278 30.03 18.97 0.79
CA ARG A 278 30.59 20.31 1.05
C ARG A 278 31.55 20.77 -0.06
N ARG A 279 32.40 19.88 -0.57
CA ARG A 279 33.38 20.19 -1.64
C ARG A 279 32.74 20.32 -3.03
N THR A 280 31.71 19.52 -3.31
CA THR A 280 31.17 19.38 -4.66
C THR A 280 29.84 20.09 -4.89
N ASN A 281 29.08 20.39 -3.85
CA ASN A 281 27.82 21.11 -4.02
C ASN A 281 28.10 22.58 -4.40
N THR A 282 27.64 22.99 -5.57
CA THR A 282 27.72 24.36 -6.07
C THR A 282 26.45 25.16 -5.81
N GLY A 283 25.39 24.50 -5.34
CA GLY A 283 24.10 25.11 -5.00
C GLY A 283 23.95 25.43 -3.51
N PRO A 284 22.74 25.82 -3.09
CA PRO A 284 22.39 25.96 -1.67
C PRO A 284 22.69 24.66 -0.90
N VAL A 285 23.08 24.81 0.36
CA VAL A 285 23.32 23.67 1.26
C VAL A 285 22.00 22.94 1.49
N VAL A 286 21.95 21.68 1.10
CA VAL A 286 20.81 20.80 1.35
C VAL A 286 20.91 20.26 2.77
N LYS A 287 19.78 20.24 3.49
CA LYS A 287 19.72 19.67 4.83
C LYS A 287 19.83 18.15 4.77
N SER A 288 20.81 17.62 5.49
CA SER A 288 21.08 16.19 5.66
C SER A 288 20.60 15.73 7.03
N VAL A 289 19.44 15.06 7.05
CA VAL A 289 18.84 14.46 8.23
C VAL A 289 19.48 13.10 8.49
N VAL A 290 20.29 13.00 9.54
CA VAL A 290 21.02 11.79 9.89
C VAL A 290 20.32 11.10 11.06
N VAL A 291 19.90 9.84 10.85
CA VAL A 291 19.16 9.06 11.86
C VAL A 291 20.10 8.08 12.55
N PHE A 292 20.52 8.44 13.76
CA PHE A 292 21.28 7.61 14.69
C PHE A 292 20.35 6.64 15.43
N GLY A 293 20.93 5.59 16.02
CA GLY A 293 20.20 4.68 16.91
C GLY A 293 19.78 5.38 18.18
N ASP A 294 20.71 6.10 18.80
CA ASP A 294 20.52 6.84 20.03
C ASP A 294 21.49 8.03 20.12
N ALA A 295 21.36 8.82 21.18
CA ALA A 295 22.21 9.99 21.41
C ALA A 295 23.70 9.66 21.63
N ALA A 296 24.04 8.44 22.06
CA ALA A 296 25.43 8.03 22.25
C ALA A 296 26.11 7.79 20.90
N GLU A 297 25.43 7.12 19.96
CA GLU A 297 25.89 7.00 18.57
C GLU A 297 26.12 8.38 17.92
N HIS A 298 25.18 9.33 18.10
CA HIS A 298 25.34 10.69 17.58
C HIS A 298 26.58 11.39 18.18
N THR A 299 26.75 11.32 19.50
CA THR A 299 27.89 11.93 20.20
C THR A 299 29.21 11.35 19.73
N ASP A 300 29.28 10.02 19.58
CA ASP A 300 30.47 9.32 19.09
C ASP A 300 30.83 9.75 17.66
N PHE A 301 29.84 9.84 16.76
CA PHE A 301 30.07 10.34 15.40
C PHE A 301 30.68 11.75 15.40
N CYS A 302 30.10 12.70 16.13
CA CYS A 302 30.59 14.07 16.15
C CYS A 302 31.94 14.22 16.86
N ASN A 303 32.26 13.36 17.83
CA ASN A 303 33.58 13.33 18.45
C ASN A 303 34.66 12.85 17.46
N ARG A 304 34.36 11.83 16.64
CA ARG A 304 35.28 11.30 15.63
C ARG A 304 35.39 12.22 14.41
N HIS A 305 34.31 12.91 14.06
CA HIS A 305 34.19 13.69 12.82
C HIS A 305 33.56 15.08 13.06
N PRO A 306 34.19 15.95 13.87
CA PRO A 306 33.60 17.24 14.27
C PRO A 306 33.30 18.16 13.09
N ALA A 307 34.09 18.08 12.01
CA ALA A 307 33.86 18.85 10.79
C ALA A 307 32.51 18.54 10.14
N ALA A 308 32.05 17.28 10.18
CA ALA A 308 30.77 16.88 9.59
C ALA A 308 29.57 17.44 10.36
N CYS A 309 29.71 17.64 11.67
CA CYS A 309 28.67 18.18 12.56
C CYS A 309 28.70 19.70 12.70
N SER A 310 29.64 20.39 12.03
CA SER A 310 29.78 21.84 12.14
C SER A 310 28.58 22.61 11.54
N GLU A 311 28.33 23.82 12.02
CA GLU A 311 27.30 24.68 11.46
C GLU A 311 27.58 24.97 9.97
N GLY A 312 26.52 25.01 9.16
CA GLY A 312 26.62 25.28 7.72
C GLY A 312 26.87 24.04 6.85
N THR A 313 27.08 22.84 7.41
CA THR A 313 27.15 21.59 6.62
C THR A 313 25.78 21.07 6.19
N GLY A 314 24.71 21.66 6.71
CA GLY A 314 23.35 21.14 6.54
C GLY A 314 23.04 19.93 7.41
N PHE A 315 23.97 19.49 8.28
CA PHE A 315 23.78 18.36 9.18
C PHE A 315 22.63 18.60 10.17
N HIS A 316 21.76 17.60 10.29
CA HIS A 316 20.67 17.58 11.26
C HIS A 316 20.54 16.19 11.87
N ALA A 317 20.94 16.02 13.12
CA ALA A 317 20.86 14.73 13.80
C ALA A 317 19.44 14.44 14.32
N MET A 318 19.05 13.18 14.21
CA MET A 318 17.88 12.60 14.84
C MET A 318 18.26 11.26 15.48
N ASN A 319 17.59 10.90 16.57
CA ASN A 319 17.85 9.65 17.27
C ASN A 319 16.59 8.78 17.25
N LEU A 320 16.72 7.52 16.84
CA LEU A 320 15.58 6.61 16.74
C LEU A 320 14.95 6.34 18.12
N ASP A 321 15.76 6.28 19.19
CA ASP A 321 15.27 6.12 20.57
C ASP A 321 14.35 7.26 21.03
N GLN A 322 14.56 8.48 20.53
CA GLN A 322 13.67 9.62 20.78
C GLN A 322 12.38 9.53 19.96
N LEU A 323 12.45 9.00 18.74
CA LEU A 323 11.30 8.82 17.87
C LEU A 323 10.36 7.71 18.37
N LEU A 324 10.92 6.56 18.78
CA LEU A 324 10.15 5.42 19.28
C LEU A 324 9.81 5.52 20.77
N GLY A 325 10.65 6.21 21.54
CA GLY A 325 10.73 6.07 23.00
C GLY A 325 11.74 4.97 23.39
N LYS A 326 12.49 5.22 24.47
CA LYS A 326 13.61 4.37 24.91
C LYS A 326 13.24 2.90 25.11
N GLU A 327 12.10 2.62 25.75
CA GLU A 327 11.65 1.24 25.99
C GLU A 327 11.25 0.53 24.71
N ALA A 328 10.53 1.21 23.80
CA ALA A 328 10.15 0.65 22.51
C ALA A 328 11.38 0.41 21.62
N HIS A 329 12.36 1.33 21.63
CA HIS A 329 13.62 1.15 20.92
C HIS A 329 14.45 -0.01 21.47
N LYS A 330 14.52 -0.16 22.79
CA LYS A 330 15.16 -1.33 23.43
C LYS A 330 14.45 -2.63 23.06
N ALA A 331 13.11 -2.67 23.11
CA ALA A 331 12.31 -3.81 22.71
C ALA A 331 12.51 -4.16 21.22
N PHE A 332 12.57 -3.13 20.36
CA PHE A 332 12.86 -3.30 18.95
C PHE A 332 14.25 -3.93 18.72
N LYS A 333 15.30 -3.38 19.34
CA LYS A 333 16.65 -3.96 19.28
C LYS A 333 16.68 -5.40 19.78
N SER A 334 16.02 -5.68 20.92
CA SER A 334 15.91 -7.04 21.46
C SER A 334 15.22 -8.01 20.50
N SER A 335 14.10 -7.60 19.88
CA SER A 335 13.38 -8.41 18.89
C SER A 335 14.20 -8.76 17.65
N LEU A 336 15.21 -7.95 17.35
CA LEU A 336 16.15 -8.15 16.25
C LEU A 336 17.45 -8.87 16.68
N GLY A 337 17.61 -9.21 17.96
CA GLY A 337 18.85 -9.77 18.51
C GLY A 337 20.01 -8.78 18.57
N MET A 338 19.72 -7.48 18.67
CA MET A 338 20.68 -6.36 18.60
C MET A 338 21.00 -5.75 19.98
N GLU A 339 21.05 -6.56 21.04
CA GLU A 339 21.14 -6.09 22.44
C GLU A 339 22.54 -5.58 22.85
N GLN A 340 23.59 -6.03 22.19
CA GLN A 340 24.96 -5.58 22.47
C GLN A 340 25.31 -4.33 21.64
N PRO A 341 26.09 -3.37 22.20
CA PRO A 341 26.69 -2.31 21.40
C PRO A 341 27.58 -2.98 20.34
N TYR A 342 27.22 -2.80 19.07
CA TYR A 342 27.93 -3.37 17.92
C TYR A 342 29.28 -2.67 17.67
N SER A 343 30.20 -2.67 18.65
CA SER A 343 31.59 -2.26 18.42
C SER A 343 32.38 -3.32 17.64
N ASP A 344 31.91 -4.58 17.67
CA ASP A 344 32.63 -5.73 17.14
C ASP A 344 31.90 -6.33 15.93
N PHE A 345 31.38 -5.48 15.04
CA PHE A 345 30.95 -5.91 13.71
C PHE A 345 32.20 -6.25 12.88
N ALA A 346 32.87 -7.35 13.23
CA ALA A 346 33.92 -7.90 12.38
C ALA A 346 33.26 -8.25 11.04
N TYR A 347 33.66 -7.54 9.99
CA TYR A 347 33.33 -7.85 8.61
C TYR A 347 33.85 -9.27 8.31
N LYS A 348 33.05 -10.30 8.59
CA LYS A 348 33.47 -11.72 8.55
C LYS A 348 33.66 -12.25 7.13
N GLY A 349 33.96 -11.41 6.14
CA GLY A 349 34.21 -11.78 4.74
C GLY A 349 33.02 -12.40 4.00
N GLU A 350 31.97 -12.80 4.72
CA GLU A 350 30.67 -13.14 4.18
C GLU A 350 30.05 -11.85 3.62
N ARG A 351 29.52 -11.91 2.39
CA ARG A 351 28.80 -10.81 1.73
C ARG A 351 27.45 -10.55 2.42
N PHE A 352 27.47 -10.33 3.73
CA PHE A 352 26.35 -9.96 4.58
C PHE A 352 26.07 -8.47 4.39
N GLY A 353 25.58 -8.16 3.20
CA GLY A 353 25.04 -6.86 2.85
C GLY A 353 23.90 -6.97 1.85
N CYS A 354 23.66 -8.14 1.25
CA CYS A 354 22.72 -8.28 0.16
C CYS A 354 21.46 -9.08 0.54
N TRP A 355 21.52 -10.10 1.40
CA TRP A 355 20.35 -10.94 1.65
C TRP A 355 19.23 -10.16 2.37
N ALA A 356 18.05 -10.10 1.75
CA ALA A 356 16.93 -9.19 2.04
C ALA A 356 16.26 -9.27 3.43
N LYS A 357 16.85 -9.94 4.42
CA LYS A 357 16.21 -10.19 5.73
C LYS A 357 17.19 -10.18 6.91
N SER A 358 18.25 -9.36 6.89
CA SER A 358 19.10 -9.21 8.08
C SER A 358 18.47 -8.26 9.11
N SER A 359 18.69 -8.51 10.39
CA SER A 359 18.29 -7.63 11.49
C SER A 359 18.76 -6.18 11.27
N GLY A 360 19.98 -6.00 10.78
CA GLY A 360 20.53 -4.67 10.46
C GLY A 360 19.75 -3.93 9.37
N ARG A 361 19.31 -4.63 8.31
CA ARG A 361 18.47 -4.04 7.25
C ARG A 361 17.09 -3.64 7.78
N VAL A 362 16.47 -4.47 8.62
CA VAL A 362 15.18 -4.15 9.26
C VAL A 362 15.33 -2.93 10.18
N TYR A 363 16.42 -2.87 10.95
CA TYR A 363 16.73 -1.73 11.81
C TYR A 363 16.93 -0.43 11.02
N GLN A 364 17.68 -0.47 9.92
CA GLN A 364 17.83 0.66 9.00
C GLN A 364 16.49 1.05 8.36
N THR A 365 15.67 0.08 7.98
CA THR A 365 14.35 0.32 7.41
C THR A 365 13.50 1.16 8.36
N VAL A 366 13.44 0.78 9.64
CA VAL A 366 12.74 1.56 10.66
C VAL A 366 13.33 2.96 10.81
N LYS A 367 14.67 3.12 10.77
CA LYS A 367 15.32 4.44 10.75
C LYS A 367 14.88 5.28 9.53
N LYS A 368 14.82 4.69 8.33
CA LYS A 368 14.39 5.35 7.08
C LYS A 368 12.95 5.87 7.20
N PHE A 369 12.02 5.00 7.56
CA PHE A 369 10.60 5.34 7.65
C PHE A 369 10.29 6.31 8.81
N TYR A 370 10.78 6.05 10.03
CA TYR A 370 10.52 6.95 11.15
C TYR A 370 11.23 8.30 10.98
N GLY A 371 12.46 8.31 10.45
CA GLY A 371 13.14 9.55 10.16
C GLY A 371 12.42 10.39 9.11
N ALA A 372 11.83 9.77 8.08
CA ALA A 372 11.07 10.48 7.06
C ALA A 372 9.71 10.95 7.58
N ALA A 373 9.00 10.13 8.35
CA ALA A 373 7.70 10.49 8.92
C ALA A 373 7.80 11.62 9.97
N PHE A 374 8.84 11.59 10.80
CA PHE A 374 8.98 12.45 11.97
C PHE A 374 10.16 13.42 11.89
N GLY A 375 10.78 13.55 10.73
CA GLY A 375 11.85 14.51 10.53
C GLY A 375 11.40 15.97 10.57
N PRO A 376 12.33 16.92 10.41
CA PRO A 376 12.08 18.35 10.58
C PRO A 376 10.93 18.84 9.73
N GLU A 377 10.08 19.71 10.27
CA GLU A 377 8.90 20.24 9.56
C GLU A 377 9.25 20.98 8.27
N ALA A 378 10.44 21.60 8.21
CA ALA A 378 10.92 22.24 7.00
C ALA A 378 11.05 21.26 5.82
N CYS A 379 11.29 19.97 6.08
CA CYS A 379 11.47 18.94 5.07
C CYS A 379 10.12 18.29 4.72
N SER A 380 9.60 18.55 3.53
CA SER A 380 8.36 17.90 3.07
C SER A 380 8.61 16.56 2.41
N THR A 381 9.78 16.41 1.78
CA THR A 381 10.18 15.22 1.03
C THR A 381 11.62 14.87 1.38
N TYR A 382 11.90 13.58 1.51
CA TYR A 382 13.23 13.06 1.77
C TYR A 382 13.73 12.24 0.61
N TRP A 383 14.90 12.56 0.11
CA TRP A 383 15.70 11.62 -0.66
C TRP A 383 16.43 10.70 0.33
N VAL A 384 15.94 9.46 0.45
CA VAL A 384 16.46 8.47 1.39
C VAL A 384 17.56 7.66 0.73
N CYS A 385 18.71 7.60 1.39
CA CYS A 385 19.93 7.02 0.85
C CYS A 385 20.87 6.60 1.97
N ASP A 386 21.64 5.53 1.78
CA ASP A 386 22.55 5.06 2.82
C ASP A 386 23.82 5.93 2.90
N ALA A 387 24.59 5.78 3.98
CA ALA A 387 25.73 6.63 4.29
C ALA A 387 26.85 6.57 3.22
N GLU A 388 26.90 5.49 2.46
CA GLU A 388 27.89 5.21 1.42
C GLU A 388 27.54 5.85 0.06
N THR A 389 26.48 6.64 0.01
CA THR A 389 26.04 7.34 -1.21
C THR A 389 26.81 8.65 -1.33
N LEU A 390 27.74 8.73 -2.29
CA LEU A 390 28.69 9.85 -2.40
C LEU A 390 28.55 10.60 -3.73
N PRO A 391 28.55 11.94 -3.71
CA PRO A 391 28.73 12.70 -4.92
C PRO A 391 30.22 12.71 -5.28
N PHE A 392 30.55 12.55 -6.55
CA PHE A 392 31.95 12.51 -7.01
C PHE A 392 32.33 13.65 -7.97
N ARG A 393 31.40 14.58 -8.23
CA ARG A 393 31.63 15.73 -9.11
C ARG A 393 30.81 16.94 -8.68
N LYS A 394 31.22 18.12 -9.15
CA LYS A 394 30.48 19.37 -8.91
C LYS A 394 29.02 19.24 -9.35
N HIS A 395 28.09 19.65 -8.51
CA HIS A 395 26.65 19.49 -8.74
C HIS A 395 25.85 20.54 -7.97
N ASN A 396 24.68 20.92 -8.49
CA ASN A 396 23.71 21.70 -7.72
C ASN A 396 22.72 20.73 -7.07
N LEU A 397 22.96 20.38 -5.80
CA LEU A 397 22.17 19.34 -5.15
C LEU A 397 20.71 19.75 -4.93
N SER A 398 20.47 21.02 -4.57
CA SER A 398 19.11 21.53 -4.37
C SER A 398 18.30 21.41 -5.67
N GLU A 399 18.86 21.88 -6.78
CA GLU A 399 18.21 21.82 -8.09
C GLU A 399 17.90 20.37 -8.50
N HIS A 400 18.83 19.44 -8.27
CA HIS A 400 18.60 18.02 -8.57
C HIS A 400 17.49 17.43 -7.71
N LEU A 401 17.52 17.67 -6.41
CA LEU A 401 16.49 17.16 -5.52
C LEU A 401 15.12 17.77 -5.81
N GLU A 402 15.07 19.05 -6.15
CA GLU A 402 13.85 19.75 -6.57
C GLU A 402 13.27 19.18 -7.85
N LEU A 403 14.09 18.87 -8.86
CA LEU A 403 13.64 18.23 -10.10
C LEU A 403 12.91 16.92 -9.82
N ASN A 404 13.43 16.11 -8.90
CA ASN A 404 12.84 14.80 -8.57
C ASN A 404 11.65 14.92 -7.62
N ALA A 405 11.67 15.90 -6.73
CA ALA A 405 10.55 16.19 -5.86
C ALA A 405 9.35 16.84 -6.58
N ARG A 406 9.46 17.17 -7.88
CA ARG A 406 8.29 17.48 -8.72
C ARG A 406 7.36 16.28 -8.86
N PHE A 407 7.91 15.06 -8.77
CA PHE A 407 7.17 13.81 -8.84
C PHE A 407 7.58 12.90 -7.66
N PRO A 408 7.34 13.32 -6.41
CA PRO A 408 7.81 12.58 -5.23
C PRO A 408 7.13 11.21 -5.11
N GLN A 409 6.07 11.00 -5.89
CA GLN A 409 5.32 9.76 -6.01
C GLN A 409 5.25 9.32 -7.48
N LEU A 410 6.42 9.26 -8.11
CA LEU A 410 6.54 8.72 -9.45
C LEU A 410 6.47 7.20 -9.38
N VAL A 411 5.45 6.61 -10.01
CA VAL A 411 5.36 5.17 -10.25
C VAL A 411 5.74 4.96 -11.71
N ILE A 412 6.73 4.10 -11.98
CA ILE A 412 7.13 3.78 -13.35
C ILE A 412 6.50 2.46 -13.76
N SER A 413 5.76 2.46 -14.87
CA SER A 413 5.13 1.28 -15.43
C SER A 413 5.60 1.01 -16.87
N GLY A 414 5.38 -0.23 -17.33
CA GLY A 414 5.71 -0.72 -18.67
C GLY A 414 4.51 -1.13 -19.51
N TRP A 415 3.28 -0.72 -19.18
CA TRP A 415 2.07 -1.21 -19.87
C TRP A 415 2.02 -0.88 -21.37
N HIS A 416 1.16 -1.58 -22.10
CA HIS A 416 0.87 -1.30 -23.51
C HIS A 416 -0.33 -0.36 -23.62
N ASP A 417 -0.12 0.83 -24.19
CA ASP A 417 -1.18 1.80 -24.50
C ASP A 417 -1.82 1.57 -25.89
N GLU A 418 -1.16 0.80 -26.75
CA GLU A 418 -1.61 0.48 -28.10
C GLU A 418 -2.68 -0.63 -28.10
N PRO A 419 -3.89 -0.40 -28.66
CA PRO A 419 -4.97 -1.40 -28.71
C PRO A 419 -4.56 -2.72 -29.36
N LYS A 420 -3.63 -2.68 -30.32
CA LYS A 420 -3.10 -3.86 -31.01
C LYS A 420 -2.27 -4.80 -30.10
N CYS A 421 -1.84 -4.32 -28.95
CA CYS A 421 -1.06 -5.08 -27.98
C CYS A 421 -1.90 -5.59 -26.79
N ALA A 422 -3.21 -5.34 -26.77
CA ALA A 422 -4.08 -5.58 -25.61
C ALA A 422 -4.23 -7.07 -25.22
N LYS A 423 -3.74 -8.02 -26.04
CA LYS A 423 -3.75 -9.46 -25.77
C LYS A 423 -2.50 -9.97 -25.06
N VAL A 424 -1.45 -9.16 -24.94
CA VAL A 424 -0.24 -9.54 -24.22
C VAL A 424 -0.56 -9.43 -22.73
N GLN A 425 -0.49 -10.55 -21.99
CA GLN A 425 -0.55 -10.50 -20.53
C GLN A 425 0.59 -9.60 -20.05
N VAL A 426 0.22 -8.46 -19.49
CA VAL A 426 1.15 -7.48 -18.95
C VAL A 426 1.80 -8.12 -17.73
N ASP A 427 3.12 -8.09 -17.66
CA ASP A 427 3.79 -8.25 -16.37
C ASP A 427 3.46 -6.95 -15.63
N ASP A 428 2.56 -7.01 -14.65
CA ASP A 428 2.16 -5.88 -13.78
C ASP A 428 3.37 -5.49 -12.92
N GLY A 429 4.41 -4.97 -13.57
CA GLY A 429 5.68 -4.60 -13.00
C GLY A 429 5.46 -3.49 -11.99
N THR A 430 5.24 -3.89 -10.74
CA THR A 430 5.18 -3.00 -9.58
C THR A 430 6.58 -2.44 -9.32
N ASP A 431 6.88 -1.33 -10.00
CA ASP A 431 7.71 -0.17 -9.63
C ASP A 431 9.21 -0.37 -9.25
N GLN A 432 9.62 -1.45 -8.61
CA GLN A 432 11.01 -1.56 -8.09
C GLN A 432 12.03 -2.02 -9.13
N SER A 433 11.60 -2.73 -10.17
CA SER A 433 12.50 -3.23 -11.22
C SER A 433 13.01 -2.12 -12.13
N CYS A 434 12.28 -1.00 -12.28
CA CYS A 434 12.58 0.01 -13.29
C CYS A 434 13.77 0.93 -12.93
N ALA A 435 13.85 1.42 -11.69
CA ALA A 435 15.00 2.21 -11.23
C ALA A 435 16.32 1.39 -11.25
N VAL A 436 16.22 0.09 -10.95
CA VAL A 436 17.35 -0.87 -10.83
C VAL A 436 17.90 -1.28 -12.18
N LEU A 437 17.03 -1.51 -13.16
CA LEU A 437 17.44 -1.90 -14.50
C LEU A 437 17.98 -0.69 -15.27
N MET A 438 17.44 0.51 -15.04
CA MET A 438 17.99 1.76 -15.57
C MET A 438 19.43 1.94 -15.10
N SER A 439 19.72 1.70 -13.83
CA SER A 439 21.06 1.90 -13.29
C SER A 439 22.09 0.85 -13.75
N ASN A 440 21.71 -0.42 -13.92
CA ASN A 440 22.67 -1.48 -14.24
C ASN A 440 23.05 -1.56 -15.72
N VAL A 441 22.18 -1.15 -16.65
CA VAL A 441 22.38 -1.48 -18.08
C VAL A 441 22.35 -0.29 -19.03
N THR A 442 21.71 0.83 -18.68
CA THR A 442 21.65 2.01 -19.59
C THR A 442 23.01 2.66 -19.86
N ASN A 443 24.07 2.33 -19.11
CA ASN A 443 25.38 3.00 -19.24
C ASN A 443 26.50 2.16 -19.88
N GLY A 444 26.19 1.03 -20.53
CA GLY A 444 27.23 0.19 -21.16
C GLY A 444 28.17 -0.50 -20.16
N MET A 445 27.72 -0.67 -18.92
CA MET A 445 28.53 -1.04 -17.76
C MET A 445 28.75 -2.56 -17.58
N ARG A 446 28.73 -3.33 -18.68
CA ARG A 446 28.90 -4.78 -18.64
C ARG A 446 30.25 -5.20 -19.22
N TYR A 447 30.88 -6.18 -18.58
CA TYR A 447 32.14 -6.75 -19.04
C TYR A 447 31.89 -7.72 -20.22
N PRO A 448 32.67 -7.68 -21.32
CA PRO A 448 32.53 -8.59 -22.45
C PRO A 448 32.74 -10.08 -22.12
N SER A 449 33.40 -10.39 -21.00
CA SER A 449 33.68 -11.76 -20.54
C SER A 449 32.74 -12.27 -19.44
N ASP A 450 31.60 -11.64 -19.22
CA ASP A 450 30.50 -12.25 -18.45
C ASP A 450 29.92 -13.36 -19.31
N THR A 451 30.59 -14.51 -19.29
CA THR A 451 30.42 -15.59 -20.27
C THR A 451 29.02 -16.20 -20.19
N LYS A 452 28.60 -16.71 -21.36
CA LYS A 452 27.26 -17.17 -21.79
C LYS A 452 26.58 -18.27 -20.92
N THR A 453 27.01 -18.51 -19.70
CA THR A 453 26.51 -19.56 -18.80
C THR A 453 25.95 -19.05 -17.47
N SER A 454 25.96 -17.75 -17.18
CA SER A 454 25.08 -17.18 -16.14
C SER A 454 23.66 -17.04 -16.68
N ILE A 455 23.04 -18.17 -17.01
CA ILE A 455 21.65 -18.20 -17.46
C ILE A 455 20.81 -17.58 -16.33
N PHE A 456 20.15 -16.48 -16.67
CA PHE A 456 19.10 -15.84 -15.90
C PHE A 456 17.93 -16.82 -15.78
N THR A 457 18.02 -17.76 -14.85
CA THR A 457 16.90 -18.66 -14.54
C THR A 457 15.83 -17.90 -13.76
N PRO A 458 14.55 -18.30 -13.84
CA PRO A 458 13.49 -17.78 -12.97
C PRO A 458 13.83 -17.87 -11.47
N GLN A 459 14.63 -18.87 -11.04
CA GLN A 459 15.14 -18.92 -9.66
C GLN A 459 16.10 -17.77 -9.32
N ARG A 460 16.93 -17.30 -10.26
CA ARG A 460 17.83 -16.17 -10.03
C ARG A 460 17.10 -14.83 -10.08
N TRP A 461 16.00 -14.74 -10.84
CA TRP A 461 15.06 -13.62 -10.79
C TRP A 461 14.44 -13.42 -9.40
N LYS A 462 13.99 -14.51 -8.75
CA LYS A 462 13.55 -14.47 -7.34
C LYS A 462 14.64 -14.02 -6.36
N GLN A 463 15.91 -14.14 -6.75
CA GLN A 463 17.05 -13.68 -5.96
C GLN A 463 17.45 -12.23 -6.28
N VAL A 464 17.31 -11.75 -7.52
CA VAL A 464 17.70 -10.38 -7.91
C VAL A 464 16.70 -9.33 -7.44
N PHE A 465 15.41 -9.68 -7.37
CA PHE A 465 14.40 -8.87 -6.68
C PHE A 465 14.69 -8.69 -5.18
N LEU A 466 15.67 -9.41 -4.61
CA LEU A 466 16.09 -9.24 -3.21
C LEU A 466 17.10 -8.09 -3.00
N PHE A 467 17.56 -7.44 -4.07
CA PHE A 467 18.72 -6.53 -4.03
C PHE A 467 18.41 -5.14 -4.59
N VAL A 468 17.27 -4.55 -4.21
CA VAL A 468 16.89 -3.20 -4.61
C VAL A 468 16.84 -2.32 -3.38
N ASP A 469 17.95 -1.66 -3.11
CA ASP A 469 18.04 -0.65 -2.08
C ASP A 469 18.40 0.65 -2.83
N GLN A 470 17.87 1.82 -2.45
CA GLN A 470 18.53 3.14 -2.59
C GLN A 470 17.96 4.24 -3.49
N TRP A 471 16.73 4.13 -3.98
CA TRP A 471 16.15 5.17 -4.85
C TRP A 471 14.76 5.56 -4.43
N TRP A 472 14.67 6.12 -3.23
CA TRP A 472 13.38 6.30 -2.59
C TRP A 472 13.17 7.76 -2.21
N PHE A 473 12.07 8.33 -2.73
CA PHE A 473 11.56 9.60 -2.25
C PHE A 473 10.44 9.31 -1.26
N TYR A 474 10.66 9.73 -0.02
CA TYR A 474 9.68 9.58 1.04
C TYR A 474 9.04 10.95 1.29
N GLU A 475 7.78 11.11 0.91
CA GLU A 475 7.01 12.26 1.36
C GLU A 475 6.67 12.08 2.85
N ARG A 476 6.97 13.10 3.66
CA ARG A 476 6.82 13.06 5.12
C ARG A 476 5.42 12.60 5.55
N THR A 477 4.40 13.24 4.98
CA THR A 477 3.00 12.97 5.33
C THR A 477 2.57 11.58 4.89
N VAL A 478 2.88 11.17 3.66
CA VAL A 478 2.58 9.83 3.15
C VAL A 478 3.25 8.74 3.98
N THR A 479 4.50 8.95 4.37
CA THR A 479 5.25 7.98 5.17
C THR A 479 4.66 7.86 6.57
N ALA A 480 4.29 8.98 7.18
CA ALA A 480 3.60 8.99 8.47
C ALA A 480 2.23 8.29 8.39
N ASP A 481 1.46 8.56 7.34
CA ASP A 481 0.13 7.95 7.14
C ASP A 481 0.26 6.44 6.90
N TRP A 482 1.30 6.01 6.19
CA TRP A 482 1.60 4.59 5.98
C TRP A 482 1.97 3.87 7.27
N LEU A 483 2.81 4.47 8.12
CA LEU A 483 3.12 3.90 9.43
C LEU A 483 1.86 3.76 10.28
N ARG A 484 0.99 4.77 10.29
CA ARG A 484 -0.31 4.71 10.99
C ARG A 484 -1.21 3.61 10.41
N PHE A 485 -1.26 3.47 9.09
CA PHE A 485 -2.01 2.39 8.45
C PHE A 485 -1.52 1.00 8.92
N LEU A 486 -0.20 0.79 9.01
CA LEU A 486 0.35 -0.46 9.53
C LEU A 486 -0.06 -0.67 11.00
N GLU A 487 -0.04 0.38 11.80
CA GLU A 487 -0.45 0.34 13.21
C GLU A 487 -1.92 -0.02 13.39
N ASP A 488 -2.80 0.68 12.67
CA ASP A 488 -4.24 0.47 12.70
C ASP A 488 -4.62 -0.91 12.17
N ALA A 489 -3.97 -1.37 11.09
CA ALA A 489 -4.29 -2.65 10.45
C ALA A 489 -3.86 -3.87 11.28
N THR A 490 -2.78 -3.73 12.06
CA THR A 490 -2.19 -4.84 12.82
C THR A 490 -2.46 -4.76 14.32
N ASN A 491 -2.92 -3.62 14.83
CA ASN A 491 -2.99 -3.31 16.25
C ASN A 491 -1.63 -3.50 16.96
N MET A 492 -0.54 -3.23 16.26
CA MET A 492 0.84 -3.29 16.74
C MET A 492 1.57 -2.01 16.32
N PRO A 493 2.51 -1.47 17.11
CA PRO A 493 3.37 -0.38 16.65
C PRO A 493 4.06 -0.73 15.32
N ALA A 494 4.20 0.22 14.40
CA ALA A 494 4.71 -0.09 13.06
C ALA A 494 6.10 -0.75 13.11
N TRP A 495 7.01 -0.25 13.97
CA TRP A 495 8.33 -0.88 14.18
C TRP A 495 8.25 -2.36 14.57
N ALA A 496 7.22 -2.76 15.32
CA ALA A 496 7.02 -4.15 15.74
C ALA A 496 6.55 -5.00 14.56
N VAL A 497 5.73 -4.44 13.66
CA VAL A 497 5.36 -5.08 12.38
C VAL A 497 6.61 -5.29 11.52
N PHE A 498 7.47 -4.28 11.41
CA PHE A 498 8.75 -4.39 10.68
C PHE A 498 9.62 -5.52 11.24
N ALA A 499 9.78 -5.59 12.57
CA ALA A 499 10.55 -6.63 13.23
C ALA A 499 9.93 -8.02 13.02
N TYR A 500 8.63 -8.16 13.25
CA TYR A 500 7.92 -9.43 13.20
C TYR A 500 7.97 -10.07 11.80
N TYR A 501 7.75 -9.28 10.75
CA TYR A 501 7.78 -9.77 9.38
C TYR A 501 9.16 -9.68 8.71
N MET A 502 10.17 -9.18 9.43
CA MET A 502 11.52 -8.92 8.90
C MET A 502 11.47 -8.06 7.63
N PHE A 503 10.65 -7.01 7.65
CA PHE A 503 10.48 -6.12 6.51
C PHE A 503 11.72 -5.25 6.30
N SER A 504 12.30 -5.36 5.10
CA SER A 504 13.24 -4.38 4.59
C SER A 504 12.49 -3.25 3.87
N ASP A 505 13.12 -2.10 3.73
CA ASP A 505 12.60 -0.93 3.02
C ASP A 505 12.19 -1.27 1.60
N MET A 506 12.99 -2.08 0.91
CA MET A 506 12.62 -2.67 -0.37
C MET A 506 11.31 -3.45 -0.29
N SER A 507 11.10 -4.30 0.72
CA SER A 507 9.88 -5.11 0.81
C SER A 507 8.62 -4.28 1.00
N VAL A 508 8.73 -3.09 1.60
CA VAL A 508 7.56 -2.27 1.96
C VAL A 508 7.39 -1.03 1.09
N TYR A 509 8.43 -0.55 0.40
CA TYR A 509 8.34 0.68 -0.39
C TYR A 509 7.30 0.54 -1.50
N GLY A 510 7.33 -0.56 -2.26
CA GLY A 510 6.30 -0.83 -3.28
C GLY A 510 4.90 -0.85 -2.68
N MET A 511 4.72 -1.51 -1.52
CA MET A 511 3.44 -1.54 -0.82
C MET A 511 2.96 -0.15 -0.42
N MET A 512 3.85 0.67 0.15
CA MET A 512 3.58 2.05 0.52
C MET A 512 3.19 2.90 -0.70
N MET A 513 3.93 2.78 -1.81
CA MET A 513 3.66 3.55 -3.03
C MET A 513 2.33 3.17 -3.67
N HIS A 514 2.05 1.87 -3.77
CA HIS A 514 0.74 1.38 -4.25
C HIS A 514 -0.38 1.84 -3.31
N TRP A 515 -0.20 1.69 -2.01
CA TRP A 515 -1.19 2.15 -1.04
C TRP A 515 -1.44 3.66 -1.14
N SER A 516 -0.38 4.46 -1.26
CA SER A 516 -0.45 5.91 -1.44
C SER A 516 -1.20 6.27 -2.72
N ALA A 517 -0.79 5.69 -3.85
CA ALA A 517 -1.32 6.02 -5.16
C ALA A 517 -2.82 5.70 -5.30
N TYR A 518 -3.26 4.56 -4.77
CA TYR A 518 -4.60 4.06 -4.99
C TYR A 518 -5.57 4.31 -3.84
N TYR A 519 -5.08 4.44 -2.60
CA TYR A 519 -5.95 4.45 -1.42
C TYR A 519 -5.83 5.71 -0.57
N ALA A 520 -4.62 6.13 -0.20
CA ALA A 520 -4.46 7.23 0.77
C ALA A 520 -4.42 8.61 0.12
N HIS A 521 -3.83 8.70 -1.08
CA HIS A 521 -3.53 9.97 -1.75
C HIS A 521 -3.79 9.92 -3.27
N PRO A 522 -5.02 9.57 -3.70
CA PRO A 522 -5.34 9.52 -5.12
C PRO A 522 -5.06 10.88 -5.79
N GLY A 523 -4.35 10.84 -6.93
CA GLY A 523 -3.95 12.04 -7.68
C GLY A 523 -2.68 12.74 -7.19
N ARG A 524 -2.05 12.28 -6.09
CA ARG A 524 -0.70 12.74 -5.71
C ARG A 524 0.42 11.95 -6.39
N SER A 525 0.13 10.73 -6.84
CA SER A 525 1.05 9.92 -7.65
C SER A 525 0.91 10.23 -9.13
N LYS A 526 2.05 10.33 -9.82
CA LYS A 526 2.11 10.35 -11.28
C LYS A 526 2.61 8.99 -11.72
N ILE A 527 1.86 8.32 -12.57
CA ILE A 527 2.33 7.09 -13.20
C ILE A 527 2.91 7.46 -14.56
N LEU A 528 4.20 7.18 -14.78
CA LEU A 528 4.84 7.35 -16.08
C LEU A 528 5.03 6.00 -16.73
N ASN A 529 4.69 5.93 -18.02
CA ASN A 529 5.00 4.78 -18.84
C ASN A 529 6.37 4.98 -19.51
N ILE A 530 7.35 4.14 -19.15
CA ILE A 530 8.71 4.26 -19.71
C ILE A 530 8.74 4.13 -21.23
N ARG A 531 7.79 3.39 -21.81
CA ARG A 531 7.65 3.23 -23.26
C ARG A 531 7.22 4.54 -23.93
N GLU A 532 6.35 5.28 -23.28
CA GLU A 532 5.94 6.61 -23.74
C GLU A 532 7.11 7.60 -23.66
N GLU A 533 7.91 7.55 -22.59
CA GLU A 533 9.12 8.38 -22.46
C GLU A 533 10.18 8.04 -23.51
N ILE A 534 10.37 6.76 -23.83
CA ILE A 534 11.22 6.34 -24.96
C ILE A 534 10.67 6.89 -26.28
N ARG A 535 9.36 6.76 -26.53
CA ARG A 535 8.69 7.24 -27.74
C ARG A 535 8.85 8.75 -27.91
N LYS A 536 8.80 9.53 -26.82
CA LYS A 536 9.02 11.00 -26.82
C LYS A 536 10.43 11.40 -27.25
N VAL A 537 11.44 10.63 -26.85
CA VAL A 537 12.86 10.97 -27.06
C VAL A 537 13.43 10.35 -28.35
N ASP A 538 12.97 9.14 -28.71
CA ASP A 538 13.44 8.40 -29.88
C ASP A 538 12.33 7.50 -30.44
N SER A 539 11.43 8.08 -31.24
CA SER A 539 10.34 7.35 -31.90
C SER A 539 10.83 6.23 -32.80
N ASP A 540 11.97 6.39 -33.48
CA ASP A 540 12.51 5.37 -34.38
C ASP A 540 13.03 4.16 -33.60
N ALA A 541 13.74 4.41 -32.48
CA ALA A 541 14.16 3.33 -31.60
C ALA A 541 12.97 2.66 -30.90
N PHE A 542 11.92 3.43 -30.57
CA PHE A 542 10.65 2.89 -30.09
C PHE A 542 10.03 1.97 -31.14
N GLU A 543 9.85 2.41 -32.38
CA GLU A 543 9.23 1.59 -33.43
C GLU A 543 10.07 0.34 -33.73
N ALA A 544 11.39 0.46 -33.75
CA ALA A 544 12.28 -0.65 -34.05
C ALA A 544 12.34 -1.76 -32.99
N CYS A 545 11.78 -1.55 -31.80
CA CYS A 545 11.96 -2.47 -30.68
C CYS A 545 10.73 -2.64 -29.77
N CYS A 546 9.92 -1.59 -29.62
CA CYS A 546 8.71 -1.56 -28.82
C CYS A 546 7.41 -1.64 -29.61
N ALA A 547 7.43 -1.45 -30.93
CA ALA A 547 6.21 -1.57 -31.73
C ALA A 547 5.67 -3.00 -31.67
N CYS A 548 4.35 -3.12 -31.55
CA CYS A 548 3.72 -4.42 -31.73
C CYS A 548 3.79 -4.82 -33.22
N PRO A 549 4.28 -6.04 -33.53
CA PRO A 549 4.41 -6.52 -34.88
C PRO A 549 3.05 -6.54 -35.58
N GLU A 550 3.03 -6.28 -36.89
CA GLU A 550 1.80 -6.39 -37.68
C GLU A 550 1.40 -7.86 -37.82
N GLY A 551 0.16 -8.17 -37.45
CA GLY A 551 -0.38 -9.53 -37.42
C GLY A 551 -0.56 -10.04 -35.98
N VAL A 552 -1.58 -10.88 -35.77
CA VAL A 552 -1.95 -11.46 -34.45
C VAL A 552 -0.91 -12.50 -34.02
N SER A 553 0.31 -12.05 -33.77
CA SER A 553 1.32 -12.86 -33.10
C SER A 553 1.06 -12.77 -31.60
N ASP A 554 0.85 -13.91 -30.95
CA ASP A 554 0.79 -14.01 -29.48
C ASP A 554 2.16 -13.69 -28.82
N SER A 555 3.17 -13.30 -29.60
CA SER A 555 4.49 -12.97 -29.08
C SER A 555 4.52 -11.52 -28.61
N PRO A 556 4.87 -11.26 -27.34
CA PRO A 556 4.99 -9.91 -26.82
C PRO A 556 6.12 -9.16 -27.55
N PRO A 557 6.03 -7.83 -27.73
CA PRO A 557 7.13 -7.08 -28.36
C PRO A 557 8.40 -7.18 -27.51
N ALA A 558 9.54 -6.90 -28.13
CA ALA A 558 10.88 -6.97 -27.52
C ALA A 558 11.14 -5.88 -26.47
N CYS A 559 10.10 -5.25 -25.93
CA CYS A 559 10.15 -4.30 -24.84
C CYS A 559 8.98 -4.48 -23.84
N SER A 560 8.39 -5.68 -23.86
CA SER A 560 7.23 -6.05 -23.03
C SER A 560 7.54 -6.11 -21.54
N THR A 561 8.80 -6.34 -21.17
CA THR A 561 9.25 -6.21 -19.79
C THR A 561 10.24 -5.08 -19.64
N VAL A 562 10.35 -4.57 -18.41
CA VAL A 562 11.43 -3.67 -18.00
C VAL A 562 12.81 -4.29 -18.32
N ALA A 563 12.93 -5.63 -18.27
CA ALA A 563 14.16 -6.32 -18.66
C ALA A 563 14.41 -6.27 -20.17
N ASP A 564 13.40 -6.38 -21.03
CA ASP A 564 13.57 -6.29 -22.48
C ASP A 564 13.92 -4.87 -22.93
N LEU A 565 13.38 -3.88 -22.22
CA LEU A 565 13.74 -2.47 -22.39
C LEU A 565 15.20 -2.23 -22.04
N LEU A 566 15.70 -2.89 -21.00
CA LEU A 566 16.96 -2.51 -20.35
C LEU A 566 18.11 -3.48 -20.58
N ASN A 567 17.90 -4.72 -20.97
CA ASN A 567 18.97 -5.72 -21.14
C ASN A 567 20.04 -5.32 -22.18
N VAL A 568 21.21 -5.97 -22.11
CA VAL A 568 22.27 -5.82 -23.12
C VAL A 568 21.74 -6.33 -24.47
N GLY A 569 21.50 -5.42 -25.41
CA GLY A 569 20.84 -5.69 -26.69
C GLY A 569 19.34 -5.35 -26.73
N GLY A 570 18.77 -4.96 -25.59
CA GLY A 570 17.41 -4.46 -25.44
C GLY A 570 17.23 -3.05 -26.00
N CYS A 571 16.00 -2.52 -25.87
CA CYS A 571 15.57 -1.27 -26.51
C CYS A 571 16.48 -0.08 -26.25
N LEU A 572 16.74 0.19 -24.96
CA LEU A 572 17.50 1.37 -24.56
C LEU A 572 18.94 1.30 -25.03
N ALA A 573 19.53 0.11 -25.18
CA ALA A 573 20.89 -0.04 -25.70
C ALA A 573 21.03 0.46 -27.15
N ARG A 574 19.92 0.46 -27.92
CA ARG A 574 19.87 0.98 -29.30
C ARG A 574 19.70 2.50 -29.35
N ILE A 575 19.27 3.12 -28.27
CA ILE A 575 19.14 4.58 -28.16
C ILE A 575 20.52 5.18 -27.89
N ALA A 576 20.84 6.30 -28.56
CA ALA A 576 22.06 7.05 -28.29
C ALA A 576 22.16 7.41 -26.79
N MET A 577 23.36 7.31 -26.20
CA MET A 577 23.56 7.53 -24.76
C MET A 577 22.98 8.87 -24.28
N ALA A 578 23.20 9.96 -25.02
CA ALA A 578 22.66 11.28 -24.67
C ALA A 578 21.13 11.30 -24.54
N LYS A 579 20.43 10.59 -25.42
CA LYS A 579 18.98 10.44 -25.40
C LYS A 579 18.50 9.57 -24.23
N ARG A 580 19.19 8.46 -23.94
CA ARG A 580 18.93 7.66 -22.72
C ARG A 580 19.03 8.49 -21.45
N LEU A 581 20.02 9.37 -21.37
CA LEU A 581 20.21 10.25 -20.23
C LEU A 581 19.11 11.30 -20.12
N SER A 582 18.60 11.81 -21.25
CA SER A 582 17.39 12.67 -21.25
C SER A 582 16.17 11.89 -20.72
N ILE A 583 15.93 10.66 -21.16
CA ILE A 583 14.86 9.81 -20.62
C ILE A 583 15.03 9.62 -19.10
N ALA A 584 16.22 9.22 -18.66
CA ALA A 584 16.50 8.99 -17.24
C ALA A 584 16.34 10.26 -16.41
N VAL A 585 17.06 11.34 -16.75
CA VAL A 585 17.16 12.54 -15.93
C VAL A 585 15.95 13.46 -16.10
N GLU A 586 15.55 13.75 -17.35
CA GLU A 586 14.51 14.74 -17.65
C GLU A 586 13.12 14.11 -17.68
N GLY A 587 13.00 12.89 -18.23
CA GLY A 587 11.73 12.17 -18.32
C GLY A 587 11.33 11.50 -16.99
N LEU A 588 12.27 10.79 -16.36
CA LEU A 588 12.02 9.96 -15.18
C LEU A 588 12.54 10.55 -13.85
N GLY A 589 13.31 11.64 -13.86
CA GLY A 589 13.89 12.16 -12.61
C GLY A 589 14.92 11.21 -11.96
N ILE A 590 15.67 10.48 -12.76
CA ILE A 590 16.70 9.53 -12.32
C ILE A 590 18.06 10.20 -12.51
N PHE A 591 18.71 10.58 -11.40
CA PHE A 591 19.92 11.44 -11.40
C PHE A 591 21.20 10.75 -10.90
N GLY A 592 21.14 9.45 -10.65
CA GLY A 592 22.26 8.63 -10.18
C GLY A 592 22.50 7.39 -11.05
N ILE A 593 23.57 6.65 -10.75
CA ILE A 593 23.75 5.32 -11.30
C ILE A 593 24.15 4.41 -10.15
N GLY A 594 23.24 3.54 -9.73
CA GLY A 594 23.57 2.43 -8.86
C GLY A 594 24.10 1.25 -9.66
N ASN A 595 25.35 0.84 -9.42
CA ASN A 595 25.78 -0.52 -9.76
C ASN A 595 26.19 -1.20 -8.46
N TYR A 596 25.53 -2.31 -8.13
CA TYR A 596 25.91 -3.16 -7.01
C TYR A 596 27.36 -3.64 -7.24
N ASN A 597 28.29 -3.03 -6.51
CA ASN A 597 29.70 -3.41 -6.30
C ASN A 597 30.78 -2.80 -7.18
N ARG A 598 30.51 -1.97 -8.20
CA ARG A 598 31.59 -1.61 -9.14
C ARG A 598 31.46 -0.20 -9.70
N PHE A 599 32.19 0.73 -9.06
CA PHE A 599 32.58 2.04 -9.61
C PHE A 599 33.23 1.92 -11.00
N MET A 600 33.76 0.73 -11.32
CA MET A 600 34.66 0.42 -12.42
C MET A 600 34.02 0.44 -13.82
N TYR A 601 32.73 0.77 -13.97
CA TYR A 601 32.03 0.50 -15.24
C TYR A 601 31.18 1.62 -15.81
N VAL A 602 31.10 2.79 -15.18
CA VAL A 602 30.46 3.93 -15.85
C VAL A 602 31.31 4.29 -17.07
N ALA A 603 30.74 4.16 -18.27
CA ALA A 603 31.46 4.43 -19.51
C ALA A 603 32.01 5.87 -19.52
N LYS A 604 33.24 6.08 -20.01
CA LYS A 604 33.93 7.40 -20.03
C LYS A 604 33.04 8.52 -20.58
N GLU A 605 32.20 8.18 -21.55
CA GLU A 605 31.23 9.04 -22.20
C GLU A 605 30.13 9.51 -21.23
N ALA A 606 29.63 8.65 -20.35
CA ALA A 606 28.60 9.00 -19.36
C ALA A 606 29.10 10.02 -18.31
N TRP A 607 30.41 10.06 -18.06
CA TRP A 607 31.02 11.08 -17.16
C TRP A 607 31.01 12.48 -17.78
N ALA A 608 31.25 12.56 -19.09
CA ALA A 608 31.31 13.83 -19.82
C ALA A 608 29.92 14.31 -20.27
N LEU A 609 28.95 13.41 -20.35
CA LEU A 609 27.60 13.74 -20.79
C LEU A 609 26.86 14.60 -19.78
N LYS A 610 26.33 15.70 -20.30
CA LYS A 610 25.39 16.59 -19.63
C LYS A 610 24.10 16.65 -20.45
N THR A 611 22.97 16.84 -19.79
CA THR A 611 21.70 17.24 -20.40
C THR A 611 21.86 18.61 -21.05
N GLN A 612 20.87 19.03 -21.86
CA GLN A 612 20.88 20.37 -22.46
C GLN A 612 20.89 21.49 -21.40
N GLN A 613 20.38 21.19 -20.21
CA GLN A 613 20.35 22.06 -19.04
C GLN A 613 21.64 21.97 -18.20
N GLY A 614 22.63 21.17 -18.62
CA GLY A 614 23.92 21.04 -17.95
C GLY A 614 23.95 20.02 -16.80
N HIS A 615 22.85 19.31 -16.54
CA HIS A 615 22.76 18.26 -15.51
C HIS A 615 23.43 16.98 -15.98
N GLY A 616 23.79 16.06 -15.11
CA GLY A 616 24.05 14.68 -15.57
C GLY A 616 24.06 13.72 -14.39
N LEU A 617 24.83 12.64 -14.46
CA LEU A 617 24.84 11.63 -13.39
C LEU A 617 25.89 11.98 -12.32
N HIS A 618 25.45 12.30 -11.11
CA HIS A 618 26.32 12.91 -10.08
C HIS A 618 26.73 11.97 -8.92
N TRP A 619 26.03 10.86 -8.76
CA TRP A 619 26.12 10.02 -7.57
C TRP A 619 26.58 8.62 -7.90
N CYS A 620 27.56 8.13 -7.13
CA CYS A 620 27.93 6.73 -7.15
C CYS A 620 27.50 6.07 -5.86
N TYR A 621 26.94 4.88 -6.03
CA TYR A 621 26.44 4.07 -4.96
C TYR A 621 27.44 2.96 -4.64
N ILE A 622 27.94 2.90 -3.40
CA ILE A 622 28.86 1.85 -2.96
C ILE A 622 28.23 1.04 -1.82
N ASN A 623 27.52 -0.03 -2.17
CA ASN A 623 26.93 -0.96 -1.19
C ASN A 623 27.94 -1.83 -0.41
N CYS A 624 29.22 -1.76 -0.78
CA CYS A 624 30.29 -2.53 -0.17
C CYS A 624 31.47 -1.58 0.04
N PHE A 625 31.44 -0.85 1.14
CA PHE A 625 32.46 0.12 1.48
C PHE A 625 33.69 -0.58 2.08
N LYS A 626 34.88 -0.12 1.69
CA LYS A 626 36.12 -0.40 2.40
C LYS A 626 36.44 0.84 3.23
N PRO A 627 36.57 0.74 4.56
CA PRO A 627 36.91 1.89 5.41
C PRO A 627 38.12 2.69 4.88
N ASP A 628 39.15 2.00 4.39
CA ASP A 628 40.35 2.60 3.79
C ASP A 628 40.04 3.48 2.57
N ALA A 629 39.05 3.09 1.74
CA ALA A 629 38.66 3.89 0.58
C ALA A 629 37.94 5.18 1.01
N MET A 630 37.13 5.13 2.07
CA MET A 630 36.45 6.30 2.64
C MET A 630 37.44 7.25 3.30
N GLN A 631 38.44 6.71 4.01
CA GLN A 631 39.51 7.51 4.60
C GLN A 631 40.30 8.25 3.52
N ARG A 632 40.65 7.57 2.42
CA ARG A 632 41.33 8.20 1.28
C ARG A 632 40.49 9.28 0.60
N LEU A 633 39.17 9.11 0.51
CA LEU A 633 38.28 10.15 -0.01
C LEU A 633 38.31 11.43 0.84
N LEU A 634 38.34 11.30 2.16
CA LEU A 634 38.48 12.45 3.07
C LEU A 634 39.77 13.23 2.79
N GLU A 635 40.83 12.53 2.41
CA GLU A 635 42.16 13.08 2.12
C GLU A 635 42.32 13.68 0.71
N MET A 636 41.37 13.45 -0.21
CA MET A 636 41.48 13.89 -1.60
C MET A 636 41.24 15.40 -1.77
N PRO A 637 42.18 16.18 -2.33
CA PRO A 637 42.06 17.63 -2.41
C PRO A 637 40.90 18.11 -3.30
N ASP A 638 40.58 17.39 -4.38
CA ASP A 638 39.48 17.72 -5.29
C ASP A 638 38.77 16.45 -5.84
N ALA A 639 37.45 16.55 -6.00
CA ALA A 639 36.61 15.56 -6.67
C ALA A 639 36.38 15.95 -8.14
N ASP A 640 37.49 16.18 -8.85
CA ASP A 640 37.49 16.42 -10.29
C ASP A 640 37.82 15.13 -11.06
N ILE A 641 38.05 15.23 -12.37
CA ILE A 641 38.40 14.07 -13.20
C ILE A 641 39.69 13.40 -12.69
N ALA A 642 40.66 14.16 -12.17
CA ALA A 642 41.88 13.60 -11.59
C ALA A 642 41.59 12.87 -10.28
N GLY A 643 40.72 13.43 -9.44
CA GLY A 643 40.19 12.77 -8.25
C GLY A 643 39.48 11.46 -8.58
N ILE A 644 38.61 11.42 -9.60
CA ILE A 644 37.91 10.21 -10.03
C ILE A 644 38.88 9.14 -10.57
N ASN A 645 39.88 9.53 -11.36
CA ASN A 645 40.90 8.59 -11.84
C ASN A 645 41.76 8.04 -10.69
N MET A 646 42.07 8.88 -9.70
CA MET A 646 42.74 8.46 -8.47
C MET A 646 41.83 7.53 -7.65
N PHE A 647 40.53 7.79 -7.60
CA PHE A 647 39.54 6.94 -6.96
C PHE A 647 39.47 5.56 -7.60
N GLU A 648 39.38 5.49 -8.94
CA GLU A 648 39.44 4.25 -9.72
C GLU A 648 40.72 3.46 -9.39
N THR A 649 41.86 4.14 -9.35
CA THR A 649 43.16 3.55 -8.99
C THR A 649 43.19 3.02 -7.56
N VAL A 650 42.66 3.77 -6.59
CA VAL A 650 42.59 3.38 -5.18
C VAL A 650 41.70 2.15 -5.01
N PHE A 651 40.51 2.15 -5.62
CA PHE A 651 39.58 1.02 -5.54
C PHE A 651 40.16 -0.24 -6.20
N HIS A 652 40.84 -0.11 -7.34
CA HIS A 652 41.51 -1.24 -8.00
C HIS A 652 42.67 -1.83 -7.21
N ASN A 653 43.44 -0.98 -6.52
CA ASN A 653 44.67 -1.40 -5.84
C ASN A 653 44.45 -1.88 -4.39
N THR A 654 43.26 -1.65 -3.82
CA THR A 654 42.93 -2.17 -2.50
C THR A 654 42.59 -3.66 -2.62
N LYS A 655 43.56 -4.54 -2.33
CA LYS A 655 43.37 -6.01 -2.36
C LYS A 655 42.07 -6.41 -1.63
N VAL A 656 41.30 -7.31 -2.24
CA VAL A 656 40.04 -7.88 -1.69
C VAL A 656 40.35 -8.74 -0.48
#